data_AF-A0A948GIG4-F1
#
_entry.id   AF-A0A948GIG4-F1
#
_cell.length_a   1.000
_cell.length_b   1.000
_cell.length_c   1.000
_cell.angle_alpha   90.00
_cell.angle_beta   90.00
_cell.angle_gamma   90.00
#
_symmetry.space_group_name_H-M   'P 1'
#
loop_
_entity.id
_entity.type
_entity.pdbx_description
1 polymer ?
#
loop_
_entity_poly.entity_id
_entity_poly.type
_entity_poly.pdbx_seq_one_letter_code
_entity_poly.pdbx_strand_id
1 'polypeptide(L)'
;MMNKKTVFIKTAKGENEGANLSVDLKRVLSLIDNKSTLDEVGKRAPPSLRNELTGIFNELVVGGFIRDRDQSTAEPKIKSPKMFVPKAPVAHPEAELDFTASTTSASSSGTSRKEDMIARAREELEAAVAAAKAKSNAEATAKAEAKARQDAEQAARARAVAEANAQAEALARQKAQEEAQARAKLEAARIKAEQEAAARAKAQADAIVRAKAETEAKVRAEIETAMRAKQEAEAKAKREAEEALRAEQAVAARIKAELEAAAKAKAAAEAEAARVRAELEAAKARAEAEARARQEAEARARAEAAARAKAEAEARAKAEAEARAKAEAEARAKAEAEARAKAEAARIKAEQEAAARAKAEAEARAKAEAARIKAEQEAAARAKAEAEARAKAEAEAEAEARAKAEAARIKAEQEAAARAKAEAEARASSEQRSQTEINAEDRAAEEEAALLLAEYERQVTGAAPEPAVQAAPFPRKEPEYEINLDKFQNEPETIEQPLVQEEQPEAPEVVRPLVAAEAETGRKKDAADEMLRLKAEAEAARRKAEEEARRLAEEKALAEEQAKAWAEAEQRAQVQARIEADQAAQLATLAQAKATQKSAPRARRQPLPWGRIVSILFVLSLLVAIALPYVYPMQEFIAPIEQRLSAQLKQPVKIGSMSAATFPPKLELSNITLGKVQEVKVGSAVLKFDPLTLFSEVKVIDRAELQDISIDGTQLDSQIASLKMLGGDRMYPVRRLSLQKIRIISDEIALPVLEGIAEIDDKGSFSRVALHSEDNKYGIDLQPQEGRWQLGVTLKETSLPLLPEIVFSDLSVKGELGDGEVNFSEMDAHIFNGILLGSAKLKWSKGWQLQGRLEAKLFEVKKMFPNYGVEGEMYGEGSFSFGSEKLSQLGDSPRLDASFTVKRGIVSAVDMVETARLSSREHLVGGRTHFDDLIGTVQVENHITHFRQIRIVSGMLSARGTVDVYPDNRLAGNFNAEIKMRDGENILTLYGALGEPKLRAGR
;
A
#
# COMPACT_ATOMS: atom_id res chain seq x y z
N MET A 1 7.89 -33.98 32.64
CA MET A 1 6.92 -33.46 31.65
C MET A 1 7.72 -32.91 30.48
N MET A 2 7.37 -33.25 29.24
CA MET A 2 8.02 -32.67 28.06
C MET A 2 7.57 -31.21 27.87
N ASN A 3 8.49 -30.35 27.42
CA ASN A 3 8.17 -28.94 27.15
C ASN A 3 7.36 -28.82 25.86
N LYS A 4 6.21 -28.14 25.93
CA LYS A 4 5.31 -27.92 24.77
C LYS A 4 5.96 -27.15 23.61
N LYS A 5 7.04 -26.41 23.88
CA LYS A 5 7.82 -25.66 22.88
C LYS A 5 8.96 -26.46 22.23
N THR A 6 9.26 -27.68 22.70
CA THR A 6 10.33 -28.50 22.10
C THR A 6 9.98 -28.88 20.66
N VAL A 7 10.96 -28.76 19.77
CA VAL A 7 10.91 -29.28 18.39
C VAL A 7 11.68 -30.59 18.36
N PHE A 8 11.00 -31.67 17.95
CA PHE A 8 11.63 -32.98 17.78
C PHE A 8 12.00 -33.20 16.32
N ILE A 9 13.17 -33.80 16.10
CA ILE A 9 13.65 -34.20 14.78
C ILE A 9 13.76 -35.72 14.69
N LYS A 10 13.42 -36.27 13.53
CA LYS A 10 13.61 -37.70 13.21
C LYS A 10 15.09 -38.06 13.24
N THR A 11 15.39 -39.24 13.76
CA THR A 11 16.74 -39.83 13.65
C THR A 11 16.79 -40.74 12.42
N ALA A 12 18.00 -41.16 12.02
CA ALA A 12 18.16 -42.20 10.99
C ALA A 12 17.44 -43.52 11.34
N LYS A 13 17.21 -43.80 12.62
CA LYS A 13 16.39 -44.92 13.08
C LYS A 13 14.90 -44.66 12.88
N GLY A 14 14.44 -43.43 13.15
CA GLY A 14 13.09 -42.97 12.85
C GLY A 14 12.71 -43.13 11.38
N GLU A 15 13.62 -42.80 10.47
CA GLU A 15 13.38 -42.85 9.02
C GLU A 15 13.45 -44.29 8.47
N ASN A 16 14.41 -45.11 8.92
CA ASN A 16 14.62 -46.46 8.36
C ASN A 16 13.82 -47.57 9.05
N GLU A 17 13.61 -47.50 10.38
CA GLU A 17 12.96 -48.56 11.17
C GLU A 17 11.52 -48.20 11.60
N GLY A 18 11.08 -46.95 11.38
CA GLY A 18 9.75 -46.46 11.76
C GLY A 18 8.57 -47.21 11.11
N ALA A 19 8.83 -48.05 10.10
CA ALA A 19 7.83 -48.90 9.47
C ALA A 19 7.28 -50.00 10.40
N ASN A 20 8.09 -50.49 11.36
CA ASN A 20 7.80 -51.60 12.27
C ASN A 20 7.19 -51.17 13.62
N LEU A 21 6.89 -49.89 13.78
CA LEU A 21 6.25 -49.35 14.99
C LEU A 21 4.76 -49.69 15.06
N SER A 22 4.19 -49.61 16.27
CA SER A 22 2.73 -49.68 16.45
C SER A 22 2.02 -48.61 15.63
N VAL A 23 0.75 -48.85 15.28
CA VAL A 23 -0.03 -47.98 14.37
C VAL A 23 -0.03 -46.53 14.84
N ASP A 24 -0.11 -46.28 16.14
CA ASP A 24 -0.20 -44.95 16.71
C ASP A 24 1.17 -44.27 16.90
N LEU A 25 2.22 -45.03 17.25
CA LEU A 25 3.61 -44.55 17.17
C LEU A 25 3.96 -44.12 15.74
N LYS A 26 3.57 -44.91 14.74
CA LYS A 26 3.79 -44.64 13.31
C LYS A 26 3.03 -43.40 12.82
N ARG A 27 1.78 -43.21 13.27
CA ARG A 27 0.99 -42.01 12.99
C ARG A 27 1.63 -40.76 13.58
N VAL A 28 2.03 -40.77 14.85
CA VAL A 28 2.69 -39.61 15.48
C VAL A 28 4.04 -39.34 14.84
N LEU A 29 4.84 -40.38 14.55
CA LEU A 29 6.09 -40.23 13.82
C LEU A 29 5.89 -39.61 12.42
N SER A 30 4.81 -39.95 11.71
CA SER A 30 4.51 -39.33 10.41
C SER A 30 4.19 -37.84 10.50
N LEU A 31 3.61 -37.37 11.62
CA LEU A 31 3.27 -35.96 11.87
C LEU A 31 4.48 -35.09 12.24
N ILE A 32 5.64 -35.68 12.56
CA ILE A 32 6.87 -34.95 12.89
C ILE A 32 7.57 -34.52 11.60
N ASP A 33 7.59 -33.21 11.34
CA ASP A 33 8.10 -32.56 10.12
C ASP A 33 9.47 -31.87 10.32
N ASN A 34 10.15 -32.18 11.43
CA ASN A 34 11.42 -31.58 11.88
C ASN A 34 11.36 -30.05 12.11
N LYS A 35 10.17 -29.43 12.15
CA LYS A 35 9.98 -27.96 12.28
C LYS A 35 8.94 -27.56 13.33
N SER A 36 7.82 -28.29 13.40
CA SER A 36 6.69 -27.99 14.28
C SER A 36 6.99 -28.33 15.74
N THR A 37 6.47 -27.50 16.65
CA THR A 37 6.57 -27.73 18.10
C THR A 37 5.61 -28.85 18.57
N LEU A 38 5.88 -29.43 19.74
CA LEU A 38 5.03 -30.46 20.36
C LEU A 38 3.54 -30.03 20.48
N ASP A 39 3.26 -28.75 20.78
CA ASP A 39 1.89 -28.21 20.86
C ASP A 39 1.20 -28.12 19.48
N GLU A 40 1.94 -27.81 18.42
CA GLU A 40 1.43 -27.74 17.04
C GLU A 40 1.18 -29.13 16.45
N VAL A 41 2.08 -30.08 16.70
CA VAL A 41 1.86 -31.50 16.34
C VAL A 41 0.64 -32.04 17.09
N GLY A 42 0.45 -31.68 18.37
CA GLY A 42 -0.74 -32.02 19.15
C GLY A 42 -2.05 -31.46 18.57
N LYS A 43 -2.03 -30.26 17.97
CA LYS A 43 -3.21 -29.69 17.27
C LYS A 43 -3.53 -30.43 15.96
N ARG A 44 -2.51 -30.87 15.22
CA ARG A 44 -2.67 -31.68 13.99
C ARG A 44 -3.01 -33.14 14.26
N ALA A 45 -2.74 -33.64 15.47
CA ALA A 45 -3.02 -35.04 15.84
C ALA A 45 -4.53 -35.37 15.86
N PRO A 46 -4.92 -36.59 15.42
CA PRO A 46 -6.30 -37.10 15.54
C PRO A 46 -6.83 -37.02 16.97
N PRO A 47 -8.14 -36.77 17.19
CA PRO A 47 -8.71 -36.60 18.53
C PRO A 47 -8.40 -37.75 19.51
N SER A 48 -8.35 -38.99 19.02
CA SER A 48 -8.01 -40.18 19.80
C SER A 48 -6.59 -40.20 20.38
N LEU A 49 -5.64 -39.50 19.74
CA LEU A 49 -4.21 -39.52 20.13
C LEU A 49 -3.79 -38.33 20.98
N ARG A 50 -4.65 -37.31 21.15
CA ARG A 50 -4.28 -36.06 21.83
C ARG A 50 -3.99 -36.25 23.32
N ASN A 51 -4.69 -37.18 23.99
CA ASN A 51 -4.52 -37.45 25.42
C ASN A 51 -3.25 -38.27 25.73
N GLU A 52 -2.80 -39.10 24.77
CA GLU A 52 -1.65 -40.01 24.93
C GLU A 52 -0.38 -39.48 24.25
N LEU A 53 -0.48 -38.37 23.50
CA LEU A 53 0.59 -37.79 22.68
C LEU A 53 1.92 -37.64 23.44
N THR A 54 1.89 -37.20 24.70
CA THR A 54 3.10 -37.03 25.52
C THR A 54 3.75 -38.36 25.90
N GLY A 55 2.97 -39.43 26.07
CA GLY A 55 3.49 -40.79 26.26
C GLY A 55 4.13 -41.33 24.99
N ILE A 56 3.44 -41.17 23.86
CA ILE A 56 3.91 -41.61 22.53
C ILE A 56 5.22 -40.89 22.14
N PHE A 57 5.33 -39.58 22.37
CA PHE A 57 6.59 -38.84 22.15
C PHE A 57 7.71 -39.35 23.07
N ASN A 58 7.42 -39.67 24.33
CA ASN A 58 8.42 -40.23 25.24
C ASN A 58 8.90 -41.62 24.80
N GLU A 59 8.00 -42.47 24.30
CA GLU A 59 8.35 -43.78 23.73
C GLU A 59 9.19 -43.65 22.44
N LEU A 60 8.87 -42.70 21.55
CA LEU A 60 9.69 -42.42 20.35
C LEU A 60 11.09 -41.87 20.70
N VAL A 61 11.22 -41.06 21.75
CA VAL A 61 12.52 -40.58 22.26
C VAL A 61 13.32 -41.70 22.90
N VAL A 62 12.72 -42.48 23.81
CA VAL A 62 13.38 -43.62 24.48
C VAL A 62 13.76 -44.72 23.47
N GLY A 63 12.92 -44.96 22.46
CA GLY A 63 13.22 -45.87 21.36
C GLY A 63 14.28 -45.35 20.38
N GLY A 64 14.70 -44.08 20.51
CA GLY A 64 15.71 -43.45 19.67
C GLY A 64 15.24 -43.09 18.25
N PHE A 65 13.93 -43.06 17.98
CA PHE A 65 13.34 -42.75 16.68
C PHE A 65 13.25 -41.24 16.42
N ILE A 66 13.14 -40.44 17.49
CA ILE A 66 13.21 -38.97 17.46
C ILE A 66 14.13 -38.46 18.55
N ARG A 67 14.69 -37.26 18.37
CA ARG A 67 15.49 -36.56 19.38
C ARG A 67 15.06 -35.10 19.50
N ASP A 68 15.27 -34.52 20.68
CA ASP A 68 15.17 -33.07 20.86
C ASP A 68 16.21 -32.38 19.95
N ARG A 69 15.81 -31.32 19.24
CA ARG A 69 16.71 -30.59 18.35
C ARG A 69 17.84 -29.89 19.11
N ASP A 70 17.58 -29.47 20.34
CA ASP A 70 18.46 -28.58 21.09
C ASP A 70 19.39 -29.34 22.08
N GLN A 71 19.34 -30.69 22.09
CA GLN A 71 20.29 -31.54 22.84
C GLN A 71 21.29 -32.24 21.90
N SER A 72 22.57 -31.88 22.03
CA SER A 72 23.68 -32.46 21.27
C SER A 72 24.84 -32.84 22.19
N THR A 73 25.12 -34.15 22.36
CA THR A 73 26.48 -34.76 22.34
C THR A 73 26.47 -36.28 22.58
N ALA A 74 27.57 -36.93 22.14
CA ALA A 74 28.11 -38.24 22.56
C ALA A 74 27.55 -39.56 21.96
N GLU A 75 28.08 -39.95 20.79
CA GLU A 75 28.56 -41.33 20.52
C GLU A 75 30.00 -41.50 21.09
N PRO A 76 30.69 -42.69 21.07
CA PRO A 76 30.32 -44.02 20.56
C PRO A 76 30.65 -45.22 21.51
N LYS A 77 30.25 -46.45 21.14
CA LYS A 77 31.17 -47.62 20.92
C LYS A 77 30.44 -48.96 20.67
N ILE A 78 30.83 -49.63 19.58
CA ILE A 78 30.43 -51.02 19.26
C ILE A 78 31.46 -52.00 19.84
N LYS A 79 30.99 -53.13 20.40
CA LYS A 79 31.75 -54.37 20.58
C LYS A 79 30.85 -55.61 20.41
N SER A 80 30.99 -56.29 19.29
CA SER A 80 30.72 -57.74 19.15
C SER A 80 31.82 -58.53 19.92
N PRO A 81 31.72 -59.86 20.23
CA PRO A 81 31.04 -60.88 19.43
C PRO A 81 30.50 -62.17 20.16
N LYS A 82 30.14 -63.16 19.33
CA LYS A 82 30.21 -64.64 19.49
C LYS A 82 28.93 -65.46 19.77
N MET A 83 28.90 -66.61 19.09
CA MET A 83 27.79 -67.56 18.92
C MET A 83 27.65 -68.56 20.07
N PHE A 84 26.45 -69.13 20.23
CA PHE A 84 26.31 -70.54 20.65
C PHE A 84 25.08 -71.22 20.02
N VAL A 85 25.21 -72.52 19.80
CA VAL A 85 24.32 -73.52 19.16
C VAL A 85 24.65 -74.84 19.91
N PRO A 86 23.77 -75.85 20.18
CA PRO A 86 22.41 -76.16 19.66
C PRO A 86 21.35 -76.67 20.70
N LYS A 87 20.20 -77.14 20.16
CA LYS A 87 19.43 -78.37 20.52
C LYS A 87 18.32 -78.37 21.60
N ALA A 88 17.17 -78.96 21.23
CA ALA A 88 16.11 -79.47 22.11
C ALA A 88 16.46 -80.90 22.62
N PRO A 89 15.78 -81.49 23.65
CA PRO A 89 14.41 -82.06 23.47
C PRO A 89 13.45 -82.18 24.70
N VAL A 90 12.15 -82.33 24.38
CA VAL A 90 11.07 -83.23 24.91
C VAL A 90 11.16 -83.93 26.29
N ALA A 91 10.07 -83.84 27.09
CA ALA A 91 9.29 -84.91 27.80
C ALA A 91 8.29 -84.25 28.80
N HIS A 92 6.97 -84.53 28.85
CA HIS A 92 6.23 -85.75 29.30
C HIS A 92 6.40 -86.06 30.80
N PRO A 93 5.51 -86.83 31.50
CA PRO A 93 4.45 -87.76 31.05
C PRO A 93 3.05 -87.40 31.65
N GLU A 94 1.92 -88.16 31.65
CA GLU A 94 1.51 -89.47 31.06
C GLU A 94 -0.03 -89.49 30.79
N ALA A 95 -0.67 -90.67 30.67
CA ALA A 95 -2.13 -90.93 30.65
C ALA A 95 -2.47 -92.22 31.47
N GLU A 96 -3.54 -92.96 31.10
CA GLU A 96 -3.99 -94.29 31.61
C GLU A 96 -4.89 -94.23 32.88
N LEU A 97 -6.14 -94.75 32.92
CA LEU A 97 -6.78 -96.05 32.57
C LEU A 97 -6.76 -97.07 33.73
N ASP A 98 -7.94 -97.62 34.07
CA ASP A 98 -8.20 -98.86 34.86
C ASP A 98 -9.73 -98.96 35.21
N PHE A 99 -10.40 -100.10 35.38
CA PHE A 99 -10.06 -101.50 35.05
C PHE A 99 -11.33 -102.41 35.01
N THR A 100 -11.13 -103.66 34.59
CA THR A 100 -11.88 -104.93 34.87
C THR A 100 -13.34 -105.15 34.43
N ALA A 101 -13.48 -106.22 33.61
CA ALA A 101 -14.63 -107.13 33.64
C ALA A 101 -14.34 -108.33 34.58
N SER A 102 -15.38 -109.12 34.91
CA SER A 102 -15.38 -110.51 35.47
C SER A 102 -15.97 -110.73 36.86
N THR A 103 -17.29 -111.02 36.88
CA THR A 103 -17.91 -112.27 37.41
C THR A 103 -17.44 -112.95 38.73
N THR A 104 -18.43 -113.23 39.58
CA THR A 104 -18.64 -114.48 40.39
C THR A 104 -18.03 -114.64 41.80
N SER A 105 -18.92 -114.66 42.81
CA SER A 105 -19.24 -115.80 43.71
C SER A 105 -20.37 -115.37 44.67
N ALA A 106 -21.16 -116.21 45.36
CA ALA A 106 -21.19 -117.66 45.58
C ALA A 106 -22.68 -118.15 45.51
N SER A 107 -23.08 -119.41 45.29
CA SER A 107 -22.53 -120.74 45.61
C SER A 107 -22.61 -121.20 47.07
N SER A 108 -23.81 -121.64 47.52
CA SER A 108 -24.07 -122.78 48.42
C SER A 108 -25.58 -122.82 48.75
N SER A 109 -26.39 -123.86 48.46
CA SER A 109 -26.41 -125.25 48.94
C SER A 109 -26.58 -125.38 50.47
N GLY A 110 -27.66 -125.94 51.03
CA GLY A 110 -28.88 -126.48 50.42
C GLY A 110 -29.68 -127.35 51.41
N THR A 111 -30.72 -128.06 50.93
CA THR A 111 -31.38 -129.21 51.61
C THR A 111 -32.21 -128.84 52.87
N SER A 112 -33.50 -129.15 53.01
CA SER A 112 -34.20 -130.38 52.62
C SER A 112 -35.71 -130.18 52.40
N ARG A 113 -36.26 -130.87 51.39
CA ARG A 113 -37.50 -131.70 51.38
C ARG A 113 -38.00 -131.82 49.93
N LYS A 114 -38.10 -133.06 49.46
CA LYS A 114 -38.74 -133.38 48.17
C LYS A 114 -40.21 -133.67 48.42
N GLU A 115 -41.10 -133.05 47.64
CA GLU A 115 -42.21 -133.73 46.92
C GLU A 115 -43.05 -132.80 46.00
N ASP A 116 -42.92 -131.46 46.08
CA ASP A 116 -43.78 -130.50 45.31
C ASP A 116 -43.22 -129.92 43.99
N MET A 117 -41.99 -130.26 43.55
CA MET A 117 -41.26 -129.41 42.57
C MET A 117 -41.55 -129.61 41.07
N ILE A 118 -42.21 -130.68 40.62
CA ILE A 118 -42.29 -131.01 39.18
C ILE A 118 -43.37 -130.20 38.43
N ALA A 119 -44.37 -129.66 39.12
CA ALA A 119 -45.45 -128.88 38.49
C ALA A 119 -45.02 -127.46 38.09
N ARG A 120 -44.27 -126.74 38.96
CA ARG A 120 -43.94 -125.31 38.76
C ARG A 120 -42.99 -125.03 37.59
N ALA A 121 -42.05 -125.94 37.31
CA ALA A 121 -41.01 -125.73 36.31
C ALA A 121 -41.53 -125.63 34.86
N ARG A 122 -42.73 -126.13 34.57
CA ARG A 122 -43.33 -126.07 33.21
C ARG A 122 -44.06 -124.75 32.97
N GLU A 123 -44.72 -124.23 33.99
CA GLU A 123 -45.45 -122.96 33.97
C GLU A 123 -44.50 -121.76 33.79
N GLU A 124 -43.35 -121.79 34.48
CA GLU A 124 -42.31 -120.75 34.37
C GLU A 124 -41.68 -120.65 32.97
N LEU A 125 -41.52 -121.77 32.25
CA LEU A 125 -40.91 -121.78 30.91
C LEU A 125 -41.85 -121.18 29.84
N GLU A 126 -43.14 -121.50 29.90
CA GLU A 126 -44.14 -120.98 28.97
C GLU A 126 -44.37 -119.48 29.19
N ALA A 127 -44.40 -119.05 30.46
CA ALA A 127 -44.40 -117.64 30.84
C ALA A 127 -43.15 -116.89 30.30
N ALA A 128 -41.97 -117.50 30.37
CA ALA A 128 -40.72 -116.89 29.88
C ALA A 128 -40.72 -116.67 28.36
N VAL A 129 -41.23 -117.62 27.56
CA VAL A 129 -41.31 -117.47 26.09
C VAL A 129 -42.35 -116.43 25.69
N ALA A 130 -43.51 -116.39 26.36
CA ALA A 130 -44.52 -115.35 26.15
C ALA A 130 -43.97 -113.96 26.49
N ALA A 131 -43.26 -113.83 27.62
CA ALA A 131 -42.59 -112.60 28.02
C ALA A 131 -41.52 -112.16 27.02
N ALA A 132 -40.72 -113.08 26.48
CA ALA A 132 -39.70 -112.76 25.47
C ALA A 132 -40.33 -112.22 24.17
N LYS A 133 -41.43 -112.81 23.69
CA LYS A 133 -42.14 -112.34 22.49
C LYS A 133 -42.84 -110.99 22.71
N ALA A 134 -43.46 -110.80 23.87
CA ALA A 134 -44.04 -109.52 24.27
C ALA A 134 -42.96 -108.43 24.36
N LYS A 135 -41.80 -108.73 24.95
CA LYS A 135 -40.66 -107.82 25.05
C LYS A 135 -40.10 -107.43 23.68
N SER A 136 -39.97 -108.38 22.74
CA SER A 136 -39.52 -108.10 21.37
C SER A 136 -40.47 -107.16 20.61
N ASN A 137 -41.79 -107.39 20.70
CA ASN A 137 -42.77 -106.48 20.09
C ASN A 137 -42.81 -105.10 20.79
N ALA A 138 -42.65 -105.05 22.11
CA ALA A 138 -42.54 -103.79 22.86
C ALA A 138 -41.26 -103.01 22.49
N GLU A 139 -40.14 -103.69 22.26
CA GLU A 139 -38.88 -103.08 21.84
C GLU A 139 -38.95 -102.57 20.40
N ALA A 140 -39.58 -103.33 19.49
CA ALA A 140 -39.81 -102.89 18.11
C ALA A 140 -40.71 -101.66 18.01
N THR A 141 -41.81 -101.63 18.79
CA THR A 141 -42.73 -100.47 18.84
C THR A 141 -42.09 -99.27 19.52
N ALA A 142 -41.39 -99.44 20.65
CA ALA A 142 -40.63 -98.37 21.29
C ALA A 142 -39.54 -97.79 20.38
N LYS A 143 -38.86 -98.61 19.57
CA LYS A 143 -37.85 -98.16 18.60
C LYS A 143 -38.47 -97.42 17.42
N ALA A 144 -39.65 -97.83 16.95
CA ALA A 144 -40.39 -97.12 15.91
C ALA A 144 -40.90 -95.76 16.42
N GLU A 145 -41.44 -95.69 17.64
CA GLU A 145 -41.82 -94.42 18.28
C GLU A 145 -40.62 -93.51 18.55
N ALA A 146 -39.50 -94.05 19.03
CA ALA A 146 -38.28 -93.28 19.24
C ALA A 146 -37.76 -92.66 17.93
N LYS A 147 -37.79 -93.42 16.83
CA LYS A 147 -37.44 -92.89 15.51
C LYS A 147 -38.43 -91.83 15.04
N ALA A 148 -39.74 -92.06 15.17
CA ALA A 148 -40.76 -91.07 14.78
C ALA A 148 -40.63 -89.77 15.59
N ARG A 149 -40.29 -89.85 16.88
CA ARG A 149 -39.98 -88.68 17.72
C ARG A 149 -38.71 -87.98 17.27
N GLN A 150 -37.64 -88.71 16.93
CA GLN A 150 -36.39 -88.15 16.40
C GLN A 150 -36.61 -87.44 15.05
N ASP A 151 -37.34 -88.06 14.12
CA ASP A 151 -37.63 -87.48 12.80
C ASP A 151 -38.52 -86.22 12.95
N ALA A 152 -39.51 -86.26 13.85
CA ALA A 152 -40.34 -85.09 14.19
C ALA A 152 -39.54 -83.97 14.87
N GLU A 153 -38.59 -84.30 15.76
CA GLU A 153 -37.72 -83.33 16.41
C GLU A 153 -36.75 -82.70 15.40
N GLN A 154 -36.19 -83.48 14.46
CA GLN A 154 -35.36 -82.95 13.38
C GLN A 154 -36.17 -82.02 12.46
N ALA A 155 -37.41 -82.37 12.11
CA ALA A 155 -38.30 -81.50 11.35
C ALA A 155 -38.65 -80.20 12.09
N ALA A 156 -38.86 -80.27 13.41
CA ALA A 156 -39.11 -79.10 14.25
C ALA A 156 -37.87 -78.19 14.33
N ARG A 157 -36.67 -78.77 14.54
CA ARG A 157 -35.39 -78.03 14.53
C ARG A 157 -35.12 -77.37 13.17
N ALA A 158 -35.39 -78.05 12.05
CA ALA A 158 -35.23 -77.49 10.71
C ALA A 158 -36.17 -76.29 10.46
N ARG A 159 -37.43 -76.38 10.92
CA ARG A 159 -38.38 -75.24 10.86
C ARG A 159 -37.93 -74.07 11.73
N ALA A 160 -37.48 -74.33 12.96
CA ALA A 160 -36.97 -73.28 13.86
C ALA A 160 -35.74 -72.56 13.28
N VAL A 161 -34.83 -73.27 12.60
CA VAL A 161 -33.68 -72.67 11.91
C VAL A 161 -34.12 -71.85 10.69
N ALA A 162 -35.07 -72.35 9.90
CA ALA A 162 -35.62 -71.60 8.76
C ALA A 162 -36.33 -70.31 9.20
N GLU A 163 -37.10 -70.37 10.29
CA GLU A 163 -37.79 -69.21 10.88
C GLU A 163 -36.79 -68.21 11.47
N ALA A 164 -35.78 -68.67 12.21
CA ALA A 164 -34.71 -67.82 12.72
C ALA A 164 -33.93 -67.10 11.60
N ASN A 165 -33.64 -67.80 10.49
CA ASN A 165 -33.00 -67.19 9.32
C ASN A 165 -33.91 -66.15 8.65
N ALA A 166 -35.21 -66.43 8.50
CA ALA A 166 -36.17 -65.48 7.94
C ALA A 166 -36.32 -64.23 8.81
N GLN A 167 -36.34 -64.39 10.15
CA GLN A 167 -36.35 -63.26 11.09
C GLN A 167 -35.04 -62.45 11.03
N ALA A 168 -33.89 -63.12 10.92
CA ALA A 168 -32.59 -62.45 10.77
C ALA A 168 -32.51 -61.64 9.46
N GLU A 169 -33.02 -62.19 8.35
CA GLU A 169 -33.06 -61.48 7.07
C GLU A 169 -34.04 -60.30 7.08
N ALA A 170 -35.21 -60.45 7.70
CA ALA A 170 -36.17 -59.35 7.89
C ALA A 170 -35.56 -58.20 8.71
N LEU A 171 -34.84 -58.53 9.80
CA LEU A 171 -34.14 -57.53 10.63
C LEU A 171 -32.98 -56.86 9.88
N ALA A 172 -32.26 -57.59 9.03
CA ALA A 172 -31.23 -57.02 8.16
C ALA A 172 -31.82 -56.06 7.12
N ARG A 173 -32.95 -56.41 6.49
CA ARG A 173 -33.68 -55.54 5.57
C ARG A 173 -34.20 -54.27 6.25
N GLN A 174 -34.73 -54.38 7.48
CA GLN A 174 -35.15 -53.21 8.26
C GLN A 174 -33.98 -52.27 8.57
N LYS A 175 -32.84 -52.80 9.06
CA LYS A 175 -31.65 -52.00 9.33
C LYS A 175 -31.11 -51.31 8.07
N ALA A 176 -31.09 -52.00 6.94
CA ALA A 176 -30.67 -51.43 5.66
C ALA A 176 -31.60 -50.27 5.22
N GLN A 177 -32.91 -50.37 5.45
CA GLN A 177 -33.86 -49.28 5.19
C GLN A 177 -33.67 -48.10 6.15
N GLU A 178 -33.44 -48.35 7.44
CA GLU A 178 -33.16 -47.30 8.43
C GLU A 178 -31.84 -46.57 8.11
N GLU A 179 -30.79 -47.28 7.73
CA GLU A 179 -29.53 -46.69 7.25
C GLU A 179 -29.73 -45.88 5.97
N ALA A 180 -30.50 -46.38 5.00
CA ALA A 180 -30.78 -45.66 3.76
C ALA A 180 -31.56 -44.36 4.04
N GLN A 181 -32.56 -44.40 4.92
CA GLN A 181 -33.30 -43.20 5.35
C GLN A 181 -32.42 -42.22 6.15
N ALA A 182 -31.50 -42.72 6.99
CA ALA A 182 -30.56 -41.88 7.72
C ALA A 182 -29.59 -41.16 6.77
N ARG A 183 -29.07 -41.86 5.75
CA ARG A 183 -28.22 -41.29 4.69
C ARG A 183 -28.98 -40.24 3.87
N ALA A 184 -30.21 -40.54 3.43
CA ALA A 184 -31.04 -39.60 2.68
C ALA A 184 -31.39 -38.33 3.50
N LYS A 185 -31.67 -38.47 4.80
CA LYS A 185 -31.90 -37.33 5.70
C LYS A 185 -30.63 -36.50 5.91
N LEU A 186 -29.46 -37.13 6.05
CA LEU A 186 -28.17 -36.44 6.15
C LEU A 186 -27.84 -35.67 4.86
N GLU A 187 -28.09 -36.26 3.70
CA GLU A 187 -27.85 -35.64 2.39
C GLU A 187 -28.79 -34.46 2.14
N ALA A 188 -30.10 -34.62 2.42
CA ALA A 188 -31.05 -33.51 2.37
C ALA A 188 -30.70 -32.37 3.34
N ALA A 189 -30.23 -32.69 4.55
CA ALA A 189 -29.75 -31.70 5.50
C ALA A 189 -28.46 -31.00 5.00
N ARG A 190 -27.56 -31.72 4.33
CA ARG A 190 -26.35 -31.14 3.73
C ARG A 190 -26.69 -30.18 2.59
N ILE A 191 -27.57 -30.58 1.67
CA ILE A 191 -28.03 -29.74 0.55
C ILE A 191 -28.70 -28.46 1.09
N LYS A 192 -29.56 -28.58 2.12
CA LYS A 192 -30.17 -27.41 2.75
C LYS A 192 -29.14 -26.49 3.42
N ALA A 193 -28.17 -27.05 4.15
CA ALA A 193 -27.10 -26.28 4.77
C ALA A 193 -26.21 -25.57 3.74
N GLU A 194 -25.95 -26.22 2.60
CA GLU A 194 -25.20 -25.67 1.46
C GLU A 194 -25.96 -24.52 0.78
N GLN A 195 -27.27 -24.65 0.59
CA GLN A 195 -28.13 -23.56 0.09
C GLN A 195 -28.20 -22.38 1.08
N GLU A 196 -28.34 -22.64 2.39
CA GLU A 196 -28.30 -21.57 3.40
C GLU A 196 -26.92 -20.89 3.48
N ALA A 197 -25.83 -21.65 3.31
CA ALA A 197 -24.47 -21.10 3.24
C ALA A 197 -24.28 -20.23 1.98
N ALA A 198 -24.75 -20.68 0.81
CA ALA A 198 -24.71 -19.92 -0.43
C ALA A 198 -25.55 -18.63 -0.34
N ALA A 199 -26.74 -18.69 0.27
CA ALA A 199 -27.58 -17.53 0.52
C ALA A 199 -26.91 -16.51 1.47
N ARG A 200 -26.26 -17.00 2.55
CA ARG A 200 -25.48 -16.14 3.47
C ARG A 200 -24.24 -15.55 2.80
N ALA A 201 -23.53 -16.31 1.97
CA ALA A 201 -22.38 -15.82 1.22
C ALA A 201 -22.78 -14.73 0.21
N LYS A 202 -23.90 -14.91 -0.50
CA LYS A 202 -24.45 -13.87 -1.38
C LYS A 202 -24.87 -12.62 -0.60
N ALA A 203 -25.57 -12.78 0.53
CA ALA A 203 -25.96 -11.65 1.38
C ALA A 203 -24.74 -10.90 1.96
N GLN A 204 -23.66 -11.61 2.29
CA GLN A 204 -22.39 -10.99 2.72
C GLN A 204 -21.70 -10.27 1.56
N ALA A 205 -21.67 -10.84 0.36
CA ALA A 205 -21.14 -10.16 -0.84
C ALA A 205 -21.92 -8.87 -1.15
N ASP A 206 -23.26 -8.93 -1.16
CA ASP A 206 -24.11 -7.75 -1.38
C ASP A 206 -23.92 -6.70 -0.28
N ALA A 207 -23.73 -7.11 0.99
CA ALA A 207 -23.43 -6.21 2.09
C ALA A 207 -22.04 -5.56 1.97
N ILE A 208 -21.02 -6.30 1.53
CA ILE A 208 -19.66 -5.77 1.28
C ILE A 208 -19.69 -4.78 0.12
N VAL A 209 -20.43 -5.06 -0.96
CA VAL A 209 -20.59 -4.13 -2.10
C VAL A 209 -21.28 -2.84 -1.67
N ARG A 210 -22.35 -2.93 -0.85
CA ARG A 210 -23.02 -1.73 -0.29
C ARG A 210 -22.12 -0.94 0.65
N ALA A 211 -21.43 -1.61 1.58
CA ALA A 211 -20.48 -0.96 2.48
C ALA A 211 -19.35 -0.26 1.71
N LYS A 212 -18.81 -0.90 0.66
CA LYS A 212 -17.79 -0.29 -0.22
C LYS A 212 -18.34 0.92 -0.98
N ALA A 213 -19.55 0.85 -1.53
CA ALA A 213 -20.19 1.98 -2.18
C ALA A 213 -20.45 3.16 -1.23
N GLU A 214 -20.86 2.88 0.02
CA GLU A 214 -21.02 3.90 1.06
C GLU A 214 -19.68 4.53 1.49
N THR A 215 -18.60 3.75 1.59
CA THR A 215 -17.27 4.32 1.89
C THR A 215 -16.73 5.13 0.71
N GLU A 216 -16.89 4.66 -0.53
CA GLU A 216 -16.49 5.42 -1.73
C GLU A 216 -17.30 6.72 -1.87
N ALA A 217 -18.59 6.73 -1.54
CA ALA A 217 -19.40 7.94 -1.54
C ALA A 217 -18.93 8.96 -0.48
N LYS A 218 -18.59 8.50 0.73
CA LYS A 218 -18.02 9.36 1.79
C LYS A 218 -16.65 9.91 1.41
N VAL A 219 -15.76 9.07 0.90
CA VAL A 219 -14.41 9.49 0.44
C VAL A 219 -14.52 10.49 -0.71
N ARG A 220 -15.44 10.31 -1.66
CA ARG A 220 -15.70 11.31 -2.73
C ARG A 220 -16.16 12.66 -2.15
N ALA A 221 -17.05 12.67 -1.16
CA ALA A 221 -17.50 13.90 -0.50
C ALA A 221 -16.38 14.60 0.31
N GLU A 222 -15.52 13.82 0.98
CA GLU A 222 -14.35 14.35 1.69
C GLU A 222 -13.29 14.91 0.71
N ILE A 223 -13.05 14.24 -0.42
CA ILE A 223 -12.17 14.75 -1.48
C ILE A 223 -12.74 16.04 -2.10
N GLU A 224 -14.06 16.12 -2.33
CA GLU A 224 -14.68 17.32 -2.89
C GLU A 224 -14.60 18.51 -1.91
N THR A 225 -14.86 18.29 -0.62
CA THR A 225 -14.73 19.34 0.40
C THR A 225 -13.27 19.77 0.60
N ALA A 226 -12.32 18.83 0.59
CA ALA A 226 -10.89 19.13 0.62
C ALA A 226 -10.42 19.90 -0.63
N MET A 227 -10.93 19.57 -1.82
CA MET A 227 -10.61 20.31 -3.05
C MET A 227 -11.12 21.75 -2.98
N ARG A 228 -12.38 21.97 -2.54
CA ARG A 228 -12.93 23.32 -2.37
C ARG A 228 -12.14 24.13 -1.34
N ALA A 229 -11.81 23.54 -0.18
CA ALA A 229 -10.98 24.18 0.84
C ALA A 229 -9.59 24.55 0.32
N LYS A 230 -8.98 23.69 -0.51
CA LYS A 230 -7.68 23.96 -1.15
C LYS A 230 -7.78 25.09 -2.18
N GLN A 231 -8.84 25.13 -2.99
CA GLN A 231 -9.08 26.23 -3.95
C GLN A 231 -9.33 27.56 -3.25
N GLU A 232 -10.08 27.58 -2.14
CA GLU A 232 -10.28 28.78 -1.33
C GLU A 232 -8.98 29.26 -0.67
N ALA A 233 -8.16 28.34 -0.15
CA ALA A 233 -6.84 28.65 0.41
C ALA A 233 -5.87 29.20 -0.67
N GLU A 234 -5.85 28.61 -1.86
CA GLU A 234 -5.02 29.08 -2.98
C GLU A 234 -5.50 30.45 -3.50
N ALA A 235 -6.81 30.67 -3.59
CA ALA A 235 -7.40 31.96 -3.93
C ALA A 235 -7.08 33.04 -2.89
N LYS A 236 -7.07 32.69 -1.59
CA LYS A 236 -6.66 33.59 -0.50
C LYS A 236 -5.17 33.91 -0.59
N ALA A 237 -4.31 32.91 -0.70
CA ALA A 237 -2.86 33.10 -0.82
C ALA A 237 -2.49 33.94 -2.05
N LYS A 238 -3.19 33.76 -3.18
CA LYS A 238 -3.00 34.58 -4.39
C LYS A 238 -3.39 36.05 -4.18
N ARG A 239 -4.45 36.33 -3.41
CA ARG A 239 -4.84 37.71 -3.05
C ARG A 239 -3.81 38.36 -2.13
N GLU A 240 -3.36 37.64 -1.09
CA GLU A 240 -2.32 38.13 -0.16
C GLU A 240 -1.00 38.39 -0.89
N ALA A 241 -0.61 37.55 -1.85
CA ALA A 241 0.57 37.76 -2.69
C ALA A 241 0.42 38.96 -3.64
N GLU A 242 -0.77 39.17 -4.24
CA GLU A 242 -1.02 40.33 -5.10
C GLU A 242 -1.04 41.64 -4.29
N GLU A 243 -1.57 41.62 -3.06
CA GLU A 243 -1.56 42.75 -2.14
C GLU A 243 -0.14 43.08 -1.65
N ALA A 244 0.67 42.07 -1.32
CA ALA A 244 2.08 42.25 -1.00
C ALA A 244 2.87 42.87 -2.17
N LEU A 245 2.66 42.39 -3.40
CA LEU A 245 3.30 42.94 -4.59
C LEU A 245 2.90 44.41 -4.83
N ARG A 246 1.62 44.76 -4.61
CA ARG A 246 1.15 46.17 -4.69
C ARG A 246 1.77 47.03 -3.59
N ALA A 247 1.97 46.50 -2.39
CA ALA A 247 2.65 47.20 -1.30
C ALA A 247 4.14 47.46 -1.63
N GLU A 248 4.87 46.47 -2.16
CA GLU A 248 6.25 46.66 -2.63
C GLU A 248 6.35 47.69 -3.76
N GLN A 249 5.43 47.65 -4.73
CA GLN A 249 5.39 48.64 -5.82
C GLN A 249 5.11 50.05 -5.30
N ALA A 250 4.25 50.21 -4.28
CA ALA A 250 4.01 51.50 -3.62
C ALA A 250 5.24 52.02 -2.85
N VAL A 251 6.00 51.13 -2.19
CA VAL A 251 7.27 51.47 -1.54
C VAL A 251 8.33 51.88 -2.56
N ALA A 252 8.47 51.13 -3.67
CA ALA A 252 9.38 51.46 -4.76
C ALA A 252 9.05 52.81 -5.41
N ALA A 253 7.75 53.12 -5.59
CA ALA A 253 7.30 54.42 -6.09
C ALA A 253 7.65 55.57 -5.13
N ARG A 254 7.52 55.36 -3.81
CA ARG A 254 7.94 56.33 -2.78
C ARG A 254 9.44 56.58 -2.80
N ILE A 255 10.27 55.53 -2.83
CA ILE A 255 11.74 55.66 -2.89
C ILE A 255 12.15 56.42 -4.17
N LYS A 256 11.52 56.13 -5.31
CA LYS A 256 11.79 56.87 -6.56
C LYS A 256 11.43 58.36 -6.43
N ALA A 257 10.27 58.68 -5.85
CA ALA A 257 9.85 60.07 -5.64
C ALA A 257 10.78 60.83 -4.69
N GLU A 258 11.28 60.18 -3.64
CA GLU A 258 12.24 60.75 -2.69
C GLU A 258 13.61 61.00 -3.34
N LEU A 259 14.10 60.08 -4.18
CA LEU A 259 15.31 60.25 -4.97
C LEU A 259 15.20 61.39 -5.99
N GLU A 260 14.06 61.54 -6.67
CA GLU A 260 13.80 62.67 -7.58
C GLU A 260 13.70 64.01 -6.83
N ALA A 261 13.15 64.02 -5.61
CA ALA A 261 13.13 65.20 -4.75
C ALA A 261 14.54 65.58 -4.27
N ALA A 262 15.34 64.61 -3.84
CA ALA A 262 16.73 64.81 -3.44
C ALA A 262 17.60 65.32 -4.61
N ALA A 263 17.40 64.80 -5.82
CA ALA A 263 18.07 65.29 -7.03
C ALA A 263 17.73 66.76 -7.34
N LYS A 264 16.45 67.14 -7.23
CA LYS A 264 16.01 68.54 -7.40
C LYS A 264 16.59 69.46 -6.31
N ALA A 265 16.62 69.01 -5.05
CA ALA A 265 17.23 69.76 -3.95
C ALA A 265 18.74 69.98 -4.17
N LYS A 266 19.47 68.96 -4.64
CA LYS A 266 20.89 69.07 -4.96
C LYS A 266 21.15 70.03 -6.13
N ALA A 267 20.33 69.97 -7.18
CA ALA A 267 20.42 70.90 -8.32
C ALA A 267 20.15 72.36 -7.90
N ALA A 268 19.22 72.59 -6.96
CA ALA A 268 18.98 73.92 -6.39
C ALA A 268 20.19 74.43 -5.59
N ALA A 269 20.81 73.58 -4.76
CA ALA A 269 22.01 73.94 -4.00
C ALA A 269 23.23 74.21 -4.90
N GLU A 270 23.42 73.45 -5.98
CA GLU A 270 24.48 73.69 -6.97
C GLU A 270 24.25 75.01 -7.74
N ALA A 271 22.99 75.37 -8.04
CA ALA A 271 22.63 76.65 -8.65
C ALA A 271 22.87 77.85 -7.70
N GLU A 272 22.62 77.70 -6.40
CA GLU A 272 22.94 78.72 -5.39
C GLU A 272 24.47 78.89 -5.25
N ALA A 273 25.21 77.79 -5.15
CA ALA A 273 26.67 77.81 -5.09
C ALA A 273 27.31 78.45 -6.34
N ALA A 274 26.71 78.28 -7.53
CA ALA A 274 27.13 78.95 -8.75
C ALA A 274 26.91 80.47 -8.70
N ARG A 275 25.80 80.94 -8.11
CA ARG A 275 25.55 82.38 -7.91
C ARG A 275 26.56 83.02 -6.95
N VAL A 276 26.83 82.38 -5.82
CA VAL A 276 27.83 82.86 -4.84
C VAL A 276 29.23 82.93 -5.47
N ARG A 277 29.61 81.98 -6.33
CA ARG A 277 30.87 82.04 -7.08
C ARG A 277 30.92 83.19 -8.08
N ALA A 278 29.84 83.44 -8.82
CA ALA A 278 29.77 84.56 -9.76
C ALA A 278 29.86 85.94 -9.06
N GLU A 279 29.26 86.07 -7.87
CA GLU A 279 29.38 87.28 -7.04
C GLU A 279 30.80 87.47 -6.49
N LEU A 280 31.47 86.38 -6.08
CA LEU A 280 32.86 86.41 -5.63
C LEU A 280 33.84 86.78 -6.76
N GLU A 281 33.63 86.29 -7.98
CA GLU A 281 34.39 86.66 -9.17
C GLU A 281 34.18 88.15 -9.52
N ALA A 282 32.94 88.64 -9.46
CA ALA A 282 32.62 90.06 -9.68
C ALA A 282 33.26 90.97 -8.61
N ALA A 283 33.34 90.52 -7.35
CA ALA A 283 34.04 91.22 -6.28
C ALA A 283 35.56 91.27 -6.52
N LYS A 284 36.18 90.16 -6.96
CA LYS A 284 37.61 90.12 -7.33
C LYS A 284 37.93 91.05 -8.50
N ALA A 285 37.09 91.07 -9.55
CA ALA A 285 37.28 91.95 -10.70
C ALA A 285 37.26 93.45 -10.30
N ARG A 286 36.40 93.83 -9.35
CA ARG A 286 36.38 95.19 -8.77
C ARG A 286 37.64 95.48 -7.94
N ALA A 287 38.11 94.52 -7.15
CA ALA A 287 39.33 94.66 -6.35
C ALA A 287 40.60 94.77 -7.23
N GLU A 288 40.71 94.01 -8.32
CA GLU A 288 41.83 94.14 -9.28
C GLU A 288 41.81 95.47 -10.02
N ALA A 289 40.64 96.01 -10.37
CA ALA A 289 40.52 97.34 -10.98
C ALA A 289 41.03 98.43 -10.03
N GLU A 290 40.70 98.36 -8.75
CA GLU A 290 41.22 99.29 -7.74
C GLU A 290 42.72 99.12 -7.49
N ALA A 291 43.22 97.88 -7.45
CA ALA A 291 44.64 97.58 -7.26
C ALA A 291 45.51 98.10 -8.43
N ARG A 292 45.04 97.98 -9.68
CA ARG A 292 45.75 98.52 -10.85
C ARG A 292 45.81 100.05 -10.83
N ALA A 293 44.73 100.72 -10.41
CA ALA A 293 44.73 102.17 -10.22
C ALA A 293 45.73 102.65 -9.14
N ARG A 294 45.98 101.83 -8.10
CA ARG A 294 47.00 102.13 -7.07
C ARG A 294 48.43 101.87 -7.57
N GLN A 295 48.68 100.80 -8.31
CA GLN A 295 50.02 100.49 -8.84
C GLN A 295 50.49 101.47 -9.92
N GLU A 296 49.59 102.04 -10.71
CA GLU A 296 49.95 103.08 -11.70
C GLU A 296 50.40 104.40 -11.03
N ALA A 297 49.95 104.66 -9.80
CA ALA A 297 50.45 105.77 -8.97
C ALA A 297 51.81 105.44 -8.31
N GLU A 298 51.97 104.23 -7.76
CA GLU A 298 53.20 103.82 -7.05
C GLU A 298 54.39 103.59 -8.00
N ALA A 299 54.15 103.25 -9.26
CA ALA A 299 55.18 103.16 -10.30
C ALA A 299 55.96 104.47 -10.53
N ARG A 300 55.40 105.63 -10.16
CA ARG A 300 56.11 106.93 -10.19
C ARG A 300 57.04 107.15 -9.00
N ALA A 301 56.88 106.42 -7.90
CA ALA A 301 57.71 106.54 -6.69
C ALA A 301 59.00 105.69 -6.75
N ARG A 302 59.16 104.82 -7.77
CA ARG A 302 60.36 103.98 -7.98
C ARG A 302 61.67 104.73 -8.29
N ALA A 303 61.63 106.06 -8.42
CA ALA A 303 62.69 106.83 -9.05
C ALA A 303 63.84 107.27 -8.12
N GLU A 304 63.67 107.22 -6.79
CA GLU A 304 64.56 107.94 -5.86
C GLU A 304 64.84 107.14 -4.57
N ALA A 305 65.98 107.40 -3.92
CA ALA A 305 66.43 106.70 -2.70
C ALA A 305 66.38 105.16 -2.83
N ALA A 306 67.07 104.53 -3.79
CA ALA A 306 68.54 104.51 -3.85
C ALA A 306 69.21 104.24 -2.50
N ALA A 307 70.18 103.33 -2.53
CA ALA A 307 71.24 103.15 -1.54
C ALA A 307 70.86 102.55 -0.16
N ARG A 308 71.67 101.64 0.41
CA ARG A 308 72.87 100.97 -0.10
C ARG A 308 73.17 99.73 0.74
N ALA A 309 73.27 98.57 0.08
CA ALA A 309 74.42 97.68 0.22
C ALA A 309 74.92 97.30 1.63
N LYS A 310 74.04 96.99 2.58
CA LYS A 310 74.40 96.30 3.84
C LYS A 310 73.38 95.21 4.17
N ALA A 311 73.87 94.16 4.85
CA ALA A 311 73.12 92.98 5.29
C ALA A 311 72.66 91.97 4.21
N GLU A 312 73.23 92.01 3.00
CA GLU A 312 73.13 90.90 2.01
C GLU A 312 73.79 89.57 2.51
N ALA A 313 74.50 89.61 3.64
CA ALA A 313 75.31 88.52 4.16
C ALA A 313 74.59 87.55 5.12
N GLU A 314 73.57 87.99 5.87
CA GLU A 314 72.91 87.11 6.87
C GLU A 314 71.75 86.28 6.28
N ALA A 315 71.12 86.75 5.20
CA ALA A 315 69.93 86.10 4.63
C ALA A 315 70.23 84.75 3.96
N ARG A 316 71.44 84.54 3.42
CA ARG A 316 71.77 83.35 2.63
C ARG A 316 71.89 82.06 3.47
N ALA A 317 72.26 82.16 4.75
CA ALA A 317 72.50 80.99 5.60
C ALA A 317 71.22 80.35 6.17
N LYS A 318 70.14 81.11 6.41
CA LYS A 318 68.84 80.56 6.85
C LYS A 318 68.01 80.00 5.69
N ALA A 319 68.11 80.58 4.50
CA ALA A 319 67.30 80.19 3.34
C ALA A 319 67.58 78.76 2.85
N GLU A 320 68.84 78.30 2.87
CA GLU A 320 69.17 76.96 2.34
C GLU A 320 68.66 75.81 3.24
N ALA A 321 68.64 76.01 4.56
CA ALA A 321 68.15 75.01 5.51
C ALA A 321 66.62 74.82 5.41
N GLU A 322 65.87 75.91 5.25
CA GLU A 322 64.40 75.85 5.14
C GLU A 322 63.93 75.29 3.78
N ALA A 323 64.70 75.55 2.71
CA ALA A 323 64.40 75.05 1.37
C ALA A 323 64.50 73.52 1.27
N ARG A 324 65.53 72.90 1.89
CA ARG A 324 65.68 71.43 1.87
C ARG A 324 64.57 70.71 2.65
N ALA A 325 64.16 71.26 3.80
CA ALA A 325 63.09 70.68 4.61
C ALA A 325 61.71 70.71 3.92
N LYS A 326 61.37 71.81 3.22
CA LYS A 326 60.13 71.91 2.44
C LYS A 326 60.13 70.96 1.23
N ALA A 327 61.24 70.84 0.52
CA ALA A 327 61.34 69.98 -0.66
C ALA A 327 61.12 68.49 -0.34
N GLU A 328 61.67 67.98 0.77
CA GLU A 328 61.47 66.58 1.17
C GLU A 328 60.04 66.30 1.64
N ALA A 329 59.43 67.23 2.38
CA ALA A 329 58.04 67.11 2.84
C ALA A 329 57.05 67.08 1.65
N GLU A 330 57.23 67.96 0.66
CA GLU A 330 56.36 68.04 -0.51
C GLU A 330 56.50 66.80 -1.42
N ALA A 331 57.72 66.26 -1.55
CA ALA A 331 57.98 65.03 -2.30
C ALA A 331 57.29 63.80 -1.67
N ARG A 332 57.37 63.63 -0.34
CA ARG A 332 56.69 62.54 0.38
C ARG A 332 55.16 62.67 0.29
N ALA A 333 54.63 63.88 0.44
CA ALA A 333 53.19 64.14 0.36
C ALA A 333 52.61 63.82 -1.04
N LYS A 334 53.31 64.18 -2.13
CA LYS A 334 52.91 63.82 -3.50
C LYS A 334 52.95 62.31 -3.74
N ALA A 335 54.01 61.63 -3.29
CA ALA A 335 54.13 60.18 -3.44
C ALA A 335 53.02 59.41 -2.72
N GLU A 336 52.66 59.81 -1.50
CA GLU A 336 51.59 59.14 -0.74
C GLU A 336 50.19 59.42 -1.33
N ALA A 337 49.94 60.65 -1.79
CA ALA A 337 48.69 61.00 -2.47
C ALA A 337 48.49 60.22 -3.78
N GLU A 338 49.54 60.08 -4.59
CA GLU A 338 49.47 59.35 -5.85
C GLU A 338 49.30 57.83 -5.64
N ALA A 339 49.91 57.27 -4.59
CA ALA A 339 49.72 55.88 -4.19
C ALA A 339 48.28 55.60 -3.71
N ARG A 340 47.71 56.46 -2.88
CA ARG A 340 46.31 56.36 -2.42
C ARG A 340 45.33 56.48 -3.59
N ALA A 341 45.53 57.44 -4.49
CA ALA A 341 44.68 57.60 -5.68
C ALA A 341 44.71 56.39 -6.61
N LYS A 342 45.87 55.77 -6.83
CA LYS A 342 45.99 54.53 -7.63
C LYS A 342 45.33 53.32 -6.95
N ALA A 343 45.41 53.20 -5.63
CA ALA A 343 44.74 52.14 -4.88
C ALA A 343 43.20 52.29 -4.90
N GLU A 344 42.69 53.51 -4.75
CA GLU A 344 41.26 53.81 -4.78
C GLU A 344 40.66 53.59 -6.19
N ALA A 345 41.35 54.04 -7.24
CA ALA A 345 40.96 53.77 -8.62
C ALA A 345 40.94 52.26 -8.97
N ALA A 346 41.91 51.49 -8.46
CA ALA A 346 41.93 50.03 -8.63
C ALA A 346 40.76 49.35 -7.91
N ARG A 347 40.43 49.80 -6.68
CA ARG A 347 39.30 49.27 -5.90
C ARG A 347 37.96 49.55 -6.57
N ILE A 348 37.71 50.79 -7.01
CA ILE A 348 36.47 51.15 -7.71
C ILE A 348 36.30 50.33 -9.00
N LYS A 349 37.38 50.10 -9.76
CA LYS A 349 37.35 49.27 -10.98
C LYS A 349 37.01 47.80 -10.67
N ALA A 350 37.60 47.23 -9.62
CA ALA A 350 37.30 45.86 -9.20
C ALA A 350 35.84 45.71 -8.68
N GLU A 351 35.34 46.70 -7.95
CA GLU A 351 33.97 46.72 -7.43
C GLU A 351 32.93 46.86 -8.56
N GLN A 352 33.20 47.67 -9.58
CA GLN A 352 32.38 47.75 -10.79
C GLN A 352 32.39 46.45 -11.60
N GLU A 353 33.54 45.79 -11.75
CA GLU A 353 33.63 44.52 -12.48
C GLU A 353 32.92 43.37 -11.73
N ALA A 354 33.01 43.35 -10.39
CA ALA A 354 32.25 42.41 -9.55
C ALA A 354 30.74 42.64 -9.67
N ALA A 355 30.28 43.91 -9.60
CA ALA A 355 28.87 44.25 -9.76
C ALA A 355 28.33 43.92 -11.17
N ALA A 356 29.15 44.09 -12.22
CA ALA A 356 28.80 43.72 -13.59
C ALA A 356 28.67 42.20 -13.75
N ARG A 357 29.62 41.41 -13.20
CA ARG A 357 29.57 39.95 -13.20
C ARG A 357 28.37 39.41 -12.42
N ALA A 358 28.07 39.98 -11.24
CA ALA A 358 26.90 39.60 -10.44
C ALA A 358 25.57 39.87 -11.17
N LYS A 359 25.44 41.01 -11.88
CA LYS A 359 24.26 41.28 -12.71
C LYS A 359 24.14 40.33 -13.91
N ALA A 360 25.25 40.03 -14.59
CA ALA A 360 25.25 39.08 -15.71
C ALA A 360 24.88 37.66 -15.26
N GLU A 361 25.37 37.22 -14.09
CA GLU A 361 25.03 35.92 -13.53
C GLU A 361 23.56 35.86 -13.06
N ALA A 362 23.05 36.92 -12.45
CA ALA A 362 21.64 37.02 -12.08
C ALA A 362 20.69 36.97 -13.30
N GLU A 363 21.01 37.69 -14.39
CA GLU A 363 20.25 37.57 -15.64
C GLU A 363 20.35 36.18 -16.26
N ALA A 364 21.53 35.54 -16.22
CA ALA A 364 21.72 34.19 -16.75
C ALA A 364 20.89 33.16 -15.97
N ARG A 365 20.88 33.24 -14.63
CA ARG A 365 20.05 32.41 -13.75
C ARG A 365 18.56 32.64 -14.01
N ALA A 366 18.10 33.89 -14.10
CA ALA A 366 16.70 34.21 -14.40
C ALA A 366 16.25 33.71 -15.79
N LYS A 367 17.12 33.80 -16.81
CA LYS A 367 16.85 33.25 -18.15
C LYS A 367 16.82 31.72 -18.16
N ALA A 368 17.69 31.06 -17.39
CA ALA A 368 17.70 29.60 -17.24
C ALA A 368 16.47 29.09 -16.48
N GLU A 369 16.05 29.79 -15.43
CA GLU A 369 14.86 29.47 -14.64
C GLU A 369 13.57 29.65 -15.46
N ALA A 370 13.44 30.76 -16.21
CA ALA A 370 12.33 30.97 -17.13
C ALA A 370 12.27 29.92 -18.25
N ALA A 371 13.43 29.48 -18.77
CA ALA A 371 13.50 28.39 -19.75
C ALA A 371 13.09 27.04 -19.14
N ARG A 372 13.50 26.75 -17.89
CA ARG A 372 13.13 25.53 -17.16
C ARG A 372 11.62 25.48 -16.88
N ILE A 373 11.04 26.56 -16.37
CA ILE A 373 9.59 26.63 -16.12
C ILE A 373 8.78 26.43 -17.41
N LYS A 374 9.24 27.01 -18.53
CA LYS A 374 8.59 26.80 -19.83
C LYS A 374 8.69 25.35 -20.31
N ALA A 375 9.85 24.71 -20.17
CA ALA A 375 10.04 23.32 -20.53
C ALA A 375 9.22 22.36 -19.64
N GLU A 376 9.12 22.66 -18.35
CA GLU A 376 8.33 21.90 -17.38
C GLU A 376 6.82 21.99 -17.66
N GLN A 377 6.31 23.18 -18.02
CA GLN A 377 4.92 23.31 -18.47
C GLN A 377 4.64 22.62 -19.81
N GLU A 378 5.58 22.63 -20.76
CA GLU A 378 5.41 21.91 -22.03
C GLU A 378 5.44 20.39 -21.81
N ALA A 379 6.31 19.89 -20.94
CA ALA A 379 6.37 18.48 -20.54
C ALA A 379 5.08 18.06 -19.80
N ALA A 380 4.58 18.87 -18.87
CA ALA A 380 3.32 18.60 -18.16
C ALA A 380 2.09 18.63 -19.09
N ALA A 381 2.08 19.50 -20.10
CA ALA A 381 1.03 19.54 -21.12
C ALA A 381 1.06 18.28 -22.02
N ARG A 382 2.26 17.86 -22.48
CA ARG A 382 2.45 16.63 -23.25
C ARG A 382 2.06 15.38 -22.45
N ALA A 383 2.46 15.30 -21.18
CA ALA A 383 2.12 14.18 -20.30
C ALA A 383 0.60 14.08 -20.04
N LYS A 384 -0.10 15.21 -19.87
CA LYS A 384 -1.57 15.22 -19.76
C LYS A 384 -2.25 14.76 -21.04
N ALA A 385 -1.81 15.26 -22.21
CA ALA A 385 -2.36 14.86 -23.50
C ALA A 385 -2.12 13.36 -23.79
N GLU A 386 -0.95 12.82 -23.43
CA GLU A 386 -0.66 11.40 -23.58
C GLU A 386 -1.47 10.53 -22.60
N ALA A 387 -1.64 10.95 -21.35
CA ALA A 387 -2.48 10.26 -20.38
C ALA A 387 -3.96 10.22 -20.81
N GLU A 388 -4.49 11.33 -21.34
CA GLU A 388 -5.87 11.40 -21.84
C GLU A 388 -6.05 10.54 -23.11
N ALA A 389 -5.08 10.53 -24.03
CA ALA A 389 -5.09 9.64 -25.19
C ALA A 389 -5.02 8.16 -24.81
N ARG A 390 -4.17 7.79 -23.83
CA ARG A 390 -4.09 6.41 -23.30
C ARG A 390 -5.38 5.99 -22.62
N ALA A 391 -5.96 6.84 -21.76
CA ALA A 391 -7.23 6.56 -21.08
C ALA A 391 -8.38 6.36 -22.07
N LYS A 392 -8.43 7.15 -23.16
CA LYS A 392 -9.43 6.98 -24.22
C LYS A 392 -9.23 5.66 -25.00
N ALA A 393 -7.99 5.33 -25.37
CA ALA A 393 -7.68 4.07 -26.06
C ALA A 393 -7.95 2.84 -25.19
N GLU A 394 -7.69 2.91 -23.88
CA GLU A 394 -7.98 1.84 -22.92
C GLU A 394 -9.49 1.67 -22.72
N ALA A 395 -10.26 2.76 -22.64
CA ALA A 395 -11.72 2.70 -22.57
C ALA A 395 -12.36 2.13 -23.86
N GLU A 396 -11.85 2.48 -25.05
CA GLU A 396 -12.29 1.92 -26.33
C GLU A 396 -11.95 0.41 -26.42
N ALA A 397 -10.75 0.00 -25.98
CA ALA A 397 -10.35 -1.40 -25.92
C ALA A 397 -11.17 -2.23 -24.91
N GLU A 398 -11.49 -1.67 -23.74
CA GLU A 398 -12.33 -2.34 -22.74
C GLU A 398 -13.78 -2.47 -23.24
N ALA A 399 -14.31 -1.46 -23.93
CA ALA A 399 -15.62 -1.53 -24.57
C ALA A 399 -15.67 -2.62 -25.66
N GLU A 400 -14.64 -2.71 -26.52
CA GLU A 400 -14.56 -3.76 -27.54
C GLU A 400 -14.41 -5.16 -26.93
N ALA A 401 -13.63 -5.29 -25.84
CA ALA A 401 -13.48 -6.55 -25.11
C ALA A 401 -14.81 -6.98 -24.44
N ARG A 402 -15.55 -6.05 -23.83
CA ARG A 402 -16.88 -6.30 -23.25
C ARG A 402 -17.88 -6.71 -24.32
N ALA A 403 -17.91 -6.03 -25.48
CA ALA A 403 -18.78 -6.39 -26.60
C ALA A 403 -18.46 -7.79 -27.16
N LYS A 404 -17.17 -8.14 -27.30
CA LYS A 404 -16.75 -9.50 -27.70
C LYS A 404 -17.12 -10.57 -26.67
N ALA A 405 -17.00 -10.27 -25.38
CA ALA A 405 -17.40 -11.18 -24.31
C ALA A 405 -18.93 -11.40 -24.25
N GLU A 406 -19.72 -10.34 -24.45
CA GLU A 406 -21.18 -10.41 -24.51
C GLU A 406 -21.66 -11.18 -25.75
N ALA A 407 -21.07 -10.93 -26.93
CA ALA A 407 -21.35 -11.71 -28.14
C ALA A 407 -20.99 -13.20 -27.97
N ALA A 408 -19.86 -13.51 -27.33
CA ALA A 408 -19.47 -14.89 -27.02
C ALA A 408 -20.46 -15.56 -26.03
N ARG A 409 -20.93 -14.82 -25.02
CA ARG A 409 -21.95 -15.30 -24.07
C ARG A 409 -23.28 -15.58 -24.76
N ILE A 410 -23.78 -14.66 -25.59
CA ILE A 410 -25.03 -14.85 -26.35
C ILE A 410 -24.92 -16.09 -27.26
N LYS A 411 -23.78 -16.29 -27.92
CA LYS A 411 -23.53 -17.49 -28.73
C LYS A 411 -23.53 -18.77 -27.89
N ALA A 412 -22.89 -18.77 -26.72
CA ALA A 412 -22.89 -19.92 -25.81
C ALA A 412 -24.29 -20.21 -25.22
N GLU A 413 -25.08 -19.19 -24.94
CA GLU A 413 -26.47 -19.30 -24.46
C GLU A 413 -27.39 -19.87 -25.55
N GLN A 414 -27.23 -19.44 -26.81
CA GLN A 414 -27.93 -20.04 -27.95
C GLN A 414 -27.52 -21.50 -28.20
N GLU A 415 -26.22 -21.83 -28.09
CA GLU A 415 -25.77 -23.22 -28.24
C GLU A 415 -26.28 -24.12 -27.09
N ALA A 416 -26.32 -23.61 -25.87
CA ALA A 416 -26.91 -24.31 -24.72
C ALA A 416 -28.43 -24.50 -24.90
N ALA A 417 -29.16 -23.49 -25.39
CA ALA A 417 -30.58 -23.60 -25.71
C ALA A 417 -30.86 -24.60 -26.84
N ALA A 418 -30.02 -24.62 -27.88
CA ALA A 418 -30.10 -25.60 -28.97
C ALA A 418 -29.85 -27.03 -28.49
N ARG A 419 -28.83 -27.24 -27.63
CA ARG A 419 -28.55 -28.54 -27.00
C ARG A 419 -29.70 -28.98 -26.09
N ALA A 420 -30.26 -28.07 -25.28
CA ALA A 420 -31.40 -28.37 -24.42
C ALA A 420 -32.67 -28.73 -25.22
N LYS A 421 -32.91 -28.06 -26.35
CA LYS A 421 -34.02 -28.39 -27.26
C LYS A 421 -33.82 -29.76 -27.91
N ALA A 422 -32.61 -30.05 -28.41
CA ALA A 422 -32.27 -31.35 -28.98
C ALA A 422 -32.39 -32.49 -27.94
N GLU A 423 -31.99 -32.26 -26.69
CA GLU A 423 -32.17 -33.23 -25.61
C GLU A 423 -33.65 -33.43 -25.24
N ALA A 424 -34.45 -32.35 -25.22
CA ALA A 424 -35.89 -32.44 -25.01
C ALA A 424 -36.60 -33.22 -26.14
N GLU A 425 -36.22 -32.99 -27.41
CA GLU A 425 -36.74 -33.73 -28.57
C GLU A 425 -36.31 -35.21 -28.56
N ALA A 426 -35.08 -35.50 -28.10
CA ALA A 426 -34.60 -36.87 -27.91
C ALA A 426 -35.33 -37.59 -26.77
N ARG A 427 -35.60 -36.91 -25.65
CA ARG A 427 -36.41 -37.43 -24.54
C ARG A 427 -37.85 -37.66 -24.96
N ALA A 428 -38.49 -36.71 -25.64
CA ALA A 428 -39.83 -36.87 -26.19
C ALA A 428 -39.92 -38.04 -27.19
N SER A 429 -38.90 -38.22 -28.04
CA SER A 429 -38.82 -39.36 -28.95
C SER A 429 -38.62 -40.70 -28.21
N SER A 430 -37.91 -40.68 -27.08
CA SER A 430 -37.74 -41.84 -26.20
C SER A 430 -39.04 -42.20 -25.48
N GLU A 431 -39.71 -41.22 -24.88
CA GLU A 431 -41.01 -41.38 -24.20
C GLU A 431 -42.09 -41.83 -25.18
N GLN A 432 -42.12 -41.27 -26.39
CA GLN A 432 -43.04 -41.71 -27.43
C GLN A 432 -42.76 -43.16 -27.87
N ARG A 433 -41.49 -43.60 -27.92
CA ARG A 433 -41.14 -45.00 -28.18
C ARG A 433 -41.62 -45.92 -27.07
N SER A 434 -41.32 -45.61 -25.80
CA SER A 434 -41.80 -46.43 -24.67
C SER A 434 -43.33 -46.44 -24.60
N GLN A 435 -44.00 -45.33 -24.93
CA GLN A 435 -45.46 -45.29 -24.97
C GLN A 435 -46.03 -46.11 -26.14
N THR A 436 -45.36 -46.17 -27.30
CA THR A 436 -45.77 -47.08 -28.39
C THR A 436 -45.48 -48.55 -28.08
N GLU A 437 -44.48 -48.84 -27.25
CA GLU A 437 -44.13 -50.20 -26.81
C GLU A 437 -45.14 -50.70 -25.76
N ILE A 438 -45.45 -49.90 -24.74
CA ILE A 438 -46.53 -50.15 -23.76
C ILE A 438 -47.88 -50.31 -24.47
N ASN A 439 -48.24 -49.39 -25.37
CA ASN A 439 -49.50 -49.47 -26.11
C ASN A 439 -49.55 -50.65 -27.10
N ALA A 440 -48.42 -51.31 -27.41
CA ALA A 440 -48.38 -52.53 -28.22
C ALA A 440 -48.57 -53.78 -27.34
N GLU A 441 -47.99 -53.79 -26.13
CA GLU A 441 -48.24 -54.84 -25.14
C GLU A 441 -49.70 -54.83 -24.65
N ASP A 442 -50.25 -53.66 -24.33
CA ASP A 442 -51.66 -53.50 -23.95
C ASP A 442 -52.60 -53.97 -25.09
N ARG A 443 -52.26 -53.70 -26.35
CA ARG A 443 -53.03 -54.20 -27.51
C ARG A 443 -52.95 -55.70 -27.67
N ALA A 444 -51.78 -56.29 -27.44
CA ALA A 444 -51.63 -57.75 -27.49
C ALA A 444 -52.45 -58.43 -26.38
N ALA A 445 -52.49 -57.83 -25.18
CA ALA A 445 -53.32 -58.30 -24.08
C ALA A 445 -54.83 -58.09 -24.36
N GLU A 446 -55.24 -56.97 -24.97
CA GLU A 446 -56.63 -56.76 -25.41
C GLU A 446 -57.04 -57.72 -26.54
N GLU A 447 -56.15 -58.05 -27.48
CA GLU A 447 -56.42 -58.99 -28.57
C GLU A 447 -56.49 -60.44 -28.07
N GLU A 448 -55.66 -60.83 -27.10
CA GLU A 448 -55.74 -62.12 -26.41
C GLU A 448 -56.99 -62.22 -25.51
N ALA A 449 -57.37 -61.14 -24.82
CA ALA A 449 -58.62 -61.07 -24.06
C ALA A 449 -59.87 -61.07 -24.96
N ALA A 450 -59.81 -60.42 -26.13
CA ALA A 450 -60.88 -60.44 -27.13
C ALA A 450 -61.03 -61.82 -27.79
N LEU A 451 -59.94 -62.57 -27.98
CA LEU A 451 -59.99 -63.97 -28.41
C LEU A 451 -60.66 -64.85 -27.35
N LEU A 452 -60.32 -64.68 -26.06
CA LEU A 452 -60.98 -65.39 -24.96
C LEU A 452 -62.48 -65.03 -24.83
N LEU A 453 -62.85 -63.76 -25.02
CA LEU A 453 -64.26 -63.33 -25.05
C LEU A 453 -65.01 -63.87 -26.27
N ALA A 454 -64.39 -63.87 -27.46
CA ALA A 454 -64.98 -64.45 -28.67
C ALA A 454 -65.12 -65.98 -28.57
N GLU A 455 -64.23 -66.66 -27.85
CA GLU A 455 -64.33 -68.09 -27.56
C GLU A 455 -65.43 -68.38 -26.52
N TYR A 456 -65.66 -67.48 -25.57
CA TYR A 456 -66.78 -67.54 -24.62
C TYR A 456 -68.14 -67.25 -25.29
N GLU A 457 -68.25 -66.21 -26.11
CA GLU A 457 -69.49 -65.85 -26.81
C GLU A 457 -69.87 -66.88 -27.89
N ARG A 458 -68.88 -67.50 -28.56
CA ARG A 458 -69.12 -68.67 -29.44
C ARG A 458 -69.67 -69.90 -28.71
N GLN A 459 -69.52 -70.00 -27.38
CA GLN A 459 -70.14 -71.07 -26.59
C GLN A 459 -71.55 -70.76 -26.10
N VAL A 460 -72.03 -69.51 -26.20
CA VAL A 460 -73.29 -69.08 -25.54
C VAL A 460 -74.38 -68.62 -26.53
N THR A 461 -74.07 -68.05 -27.70
CA THR A 461 -75.10 -67.64 -28.67
C THR A 461 -74.72 -67.86 -30.13
N GLY A 462 -75.52 -68.66 -30.85
CA GLY A 462 -75.37 -68.87 -32.30
C GLY A 462 -76.36 -68.04 -33.12
N ALA A 463 -75.87 -67.04 -33.86
CA ALA A 463 -76.49 -66.48 -35.07
C ALA A 463 -75.51 -65.55 -35.81
N ALA A 464 -75.42 -65.65 -37.14
CA ALA A 464 -74.83 -64.62 -38.02
C ALA A 464 -75.94 -63.59 -38.40
N PRO A 465 -75.66 -62.36 -38.91
CA PRO A 465 -75.10 -62.19 -40.27
C PRO A 465 -74.30 -60.89 -40.63
N GLU A 466 -73.46 -61.01 -41.67
CA GLU A 466 -73.23 -60.11 -42.86
C GLU A 466 -72.87 -58.59 -42.80
N PRO A 467 -72.26 -58.01 -43.88
CA PRO A 467 -71.28 -56.93 -43.75
C PRO A 467 -71.56 -55.59 -44.49
N ALA A 468 -70.84 -54.53 -44.07
CA ALA A 468 -70.57 -53.27 -44.81
C ALA A 468 -69.41 -52.49 -44.11
N VAL A 469 -68.60 -51.59 -44.71
CA VAL A 469 -68.22 -51.25 -46.11
C VAL A 469 -66.80 -50.59 -46.05
N GLN A 470 -66.06 -50.52 -47.16
CA GLN A 470 -64.66 -50.04 -47.22
C GLN A 470 -64.47 -48.50 -47.17
N ALA A 471 -63.33 -48.04 -46.62
CA ALA A 471 -62.62 -46.82 -47.03
C ALA A 471 -61.11 -46.94 -46.74
N ALA A 472 -60.25 -46.45 -47.65
CA ALA A 472 -58.78 -46.64 -47.64
C ALA A 472 -58.00 -45.37 -47.18
N PRO A 473 -56.70 -45.49 -46.79
CA PRO A 473 -55.98 -44.42 -46.07
C PRO A 473 -55.18 -43.46 -46.97
N PHE A 474 -54.83 -42.28 -46.43
CA PHE A 474 -53.93 -41.29 -47.06
C PHE A 474 -52.71 -40.94 -46.17
N PRO A 475 -51.53 -40.57 -46.75
CA PRO A 475 -50.24 -40.53 -46.05
C PRO A 475 -49.71 -39.14 -45.63
N ARG A 476 -48.61 -39.13 -44.85
CA ARG A 476 -47.80 -37.95 -44.46
C ARG A 476 -46.84 -37.46 -45.57
N LYS A 477 -46.43 -36.17 -45.55
CA LYS A 477 -45.01 -35.69 -45.63
C LYS A 477 -44.86 -34.16 -45.44
N GLU A 478 -43.62 -33.70 -45.20
CA GLU A 478 -43.22 -32.31 -44.87
C GLU A 478 -43.29 -31.30 -46.05
N PRO A 479 -42.90 -30.02 -45.84
CA PRO A 479 -41.56 -29.65 -46.31
C PRO A 479 -40.74 -28.67 -45.42
N GLU A 480 -39.46 -28.58 -45.77
CA GLU A 480 -38.38 -27.76 -45.19
C GLU A 480 -38.44 -26.28 -45.63
N TYR A 481 -37.68 -25.40 -44.95
CA TYR A 481 -37.12 -24.20 -45.56
C TYR A 481 -35.67 -23.95 -45.09
N GLU A 482 -34.78 -23.80 -46.06
CA GLU A 482 -33.35 -23.56 -45.90
C GLU A 482 -33.05 -22.05 -45.88
N ILE A 483 -32.14 -21.61 -45.01
CA ILE A 483 -31.71 -20.20 -44.93
C ILE A 483 -30.36 -20.07 -45.63
N ASN A 484 -30.23 -19.11 -46.53
CA ASN A 484 -28.92 -18.58 -46.92
C ASN A 484 -28.93 -17.06 -47.02
N LEU A 485 -27.96 -16.45 -46.32
CA LEU A 485 -27.60 -15.04 -46.44
C LEU A 485 -26.76 -14.87 -47.71
N ASP A 486 -26.98 -13.80 -48.48
CA ASP A 486 -25.84 -12.99 -48.92
C ASP A 486 -26.21 -11.57 -49.36
N LYS A 487 -25.24 -10.66 -49.22
CA LYS A 487 -25.11 -9.31 -49.81
C LYS A 487 -26.15 -8.23 -49.43
N PHE A 488 -25.64 -7.12 -48.88
CA PHE A 488 -25.51 -5.83 -49.60
C PHE A 488 -24.54 -4.90 -48.86
N GLN A 489 -23.82 -4.04 -49.59
CA GLN A 489 -22.92 -2.99 -49.07
C GLN A 489 -23.08 -1.69 -49.86
N ASN A 490 -22.98 -0.56 -49.15
CA ASN A 490 -22.63 0.81 -49.57
C ASN A 490 -23.58 1.57 -50.53
N GLU A 491 -24.19 2.67 -50.04
CA GLU A 491 -23.66 4.05 -50.15
C GLU A 491 -24.39 5.01 -49.17
N PRO A 492 -23.87 6.23 -48.87
CA PRO A 492 -24.29 7.02 -47.70
C PRO A 492 -25.20 8.24 -48.01
N GLU A 493 -26.12 8.56 -47.10
CA GLU A 493 -26.78 9.87 -47.05
C GLU A 493 -26.26 10.73 -45.88
N THR A 494 -25.92 11.98 -46.17
CA THR A 494 -25.53 13.00 -45.19
C THR A 494 -26.75 13.86 -44.87
N ILE A 495 -27.11 13.99 -43.59
CA ILE A 495 -28.18 14.88 -43.14
C ILE A 495 -27.55 16.02 -42.31
N GLU A 496 -27.41 17.19 -42.93
CA GLU A 496 -27.08 18.43 -42.22
C GLU A 496 -28.33 19.03 -41.56
N GLN A 497 -28.15 19.66 -40.39
CA GLN A 497 -29.19 20.42 -39.70
C GLN A 497 -28.91 21.93 -39.87
N PRO A 498 -29.86 22.73 -40.39
CA PRO A 498 -29.65 24.16 -40.60
C PRO A 498 -29.91 24.99 -39.34
N LEU A 499 -29.08 26.00 -39.11
CA LEU A 499 -29.35 27.08 -38.15
C LEU A 499 -30.41 28.03 -38.69
N VAL A 500 -31.33 28.46 -37.82
CA VAL A 500 -32.27 29.57 -38.09
C VAL A 500 -31.77 30.82 -37.36
N GLN A 501 -31.76 31.96 -38.04
CA GLN A 501 -31.51 33.28 -37.46
C GLN A 501 -32.37 34.31 -38.19
N GLU A 502 -32.98 35.24 -37.45
CA GLU A 502 -34.13 36.06 -37.90
C GLU A 502 -33.77 37.29 -38.77
N GLU A 503 -34.84 37.89 -39.30
CA GLU A 503 -34.95 38.82 -40.44
C GLU A 503 -34.19 40.17 -40.41
N GLN A 504 -33.68 40.53 -41.60
CA GLN A 504 -33.93 41.74 -42.45
C GLN A 504 -34.74 42.96 -41.90
N PRO A 505 -34.70 44.16 -42.55
CA PRO A 505 -34.35 44.49 -43.96
C PRO A 505 -33.21 45.55 -44.10
N GLU A 506 -32.92 46.26 -45.21
CA GLU A 506 -33.56 46.47 -46.54
C GLU A 506 -32.51 46.80 -47.64
N ALA A 507 -32.93 47.29 -48.82
CA ALA A 507 -32.12 47.78 -49.95
C ALA A 507 -32.72 49.14 -50.48
N PRO A 508 -32.27 49.84 -51.56
CA PRO A 508 -31.71 49.31 -52.83
C PRO A 508 -30.58 50.10 -53.58
N GLU A 509 -29.81 49.34 -54.38
CA GLU A 509 -29.48 49.54 -55.82
C GLU A 509 -28.94 50.88 -56.42
N VAL A 510 -27.85 50.82 -57.23
CA VAL A 510 -27.73 51.27 -58.66
C VAL A 510 -26.30 51.07 -59.24
N VAL A 511 -26.19 50.16 -60.22
CA VAL A 511 -25.41 50.12 -61.49
C VAL A 511 -24.09 50.94 -61.72
N ARG A 512 -22.94 50.21 -61.87
CA ARG A 512 -21.82 50.20 -62.90
C ARG A 512 -21.26 51.52 -63.55
N PRO A 513 -20.06 51.52 -64.21
CA PRO A 513 -18.78 50.79 -64.01
C PRO A 513 -17.45 51.60 -64.22
N LEU A 514 -16.31 51.02 -63.80
CA LEU A 514 -14.92 51.08 -64.36
C LEU A 514 -14.15 52.42 -64.65
N VAL A 515 -12.85 52.38 -64.32
CA VAL A 515 -11.67 53.17 -64.83
C VAL A 515 -11.12 54.31 -63.94
N ALA A 516 -9.77 54.35 -63.85
CA ALA A 516 -8.86 55.29 -63.19
C ALA A 516 -8.91 55.30 -61.63
N ALA A 517 -7.87 54.88 -60.88
CA ALA A 517 -6.43 55.19 -60.88
C ALA A 517 -6.07 56.49 -60.14
N GLU A 518 -5.64 56.28 -58.89
CA GLU A 518 -4.72 57.10 -58.07
C GLU A 518 -5.20 58.46 -57.49
N ALA A 519 -4.63 58.78 -56.32
CA ALA A 519 -4.80 60.00 -55.50
C ALA A 519 -6.19 60.29 -54.88
N GLU A 520 -6.41 59.87 -53.62
CA GLU A 520 -6.21 60.75 -52.44
C GLU A 520 -6.58 60.01 -51.13
N THR A 521 -5.57 59.39 -50.51
CA THR A 521 -5.64 58.67 -49.22
C THR A 521 -5.59 59.60 -47.99
N GLY A 522 -6.20 60.80 -48.08
CA GLY A 522 -6.24 61.78 -46.98
C GLY A 522 -7.41 61.57 -46.02
N ARG A 523 -8.65 61.67 -46.53
CA ARG A 523 -9.85 62.00 -45.72
C ARG A 523 -10.49 60.83 -44.94
N LYS A 524 -9.88 59.64 -44.93
CA LYS A 524 -10.33 58.48 -44.12
C LYS A 524 -9.46 58.23 -42.88
N LYS A 525 -8.32 58.91 -42.75
CA LYS A 525 -7.45 58.76 -41.58
C LYS A 525 -7.95 59.60 -40.41
N ASP A 526 -8.29 60.86 -40.68
CA ASP A 526 -8.78 61.81 -39.66
C ASP A 526 -10.05 61.29 -38.95
N ALA A 527 -11.02 60.76 -39.68
CA ALA A 527 -12.25 60.22 -39.09
C ALA A 527 -12.01 58.96 -38.22
N ALA A 528 -10.97 58.17 -38.53
CA ALA A 528 -10.59 57.02 -37.71
C ALA A 528 -9.82 57.46 -36.45
N ASP A 529 -8.88 58.40 -36.58
CA ASP A 529 -8.14 58.98 -35.46
C ASP A 529 -9.04 59.81 -34.52
N GLU A 530 -10.05 60.51 -35.05
CA GLU A 530 -11.07 61.23 -34.27
C GLU A 530 -11.99 60.26 -33.52
N MET A 531 -12.45 59.18 -34.16
CA MET A 531 -13.24 58.14 -33.49
C MET A 531 -12.42 57.40 -32.43
N LEU A 532 -11.10 57.22 -32.64
CA LEU A 532 -10.20 56.60 -31.67
C LEU A 532 -9.88 57.55 -30.50
N ARG A 533 -9.78 58.86 -30.74
CA ARG A 533 -9.74 59.89 -29.68
C ARG A 533 -11.03 59.94 -28.88
N LEU A 534 -12.19 59.98 -29.52
CA LEU A 534 -13.50 59.95 -28.85
C LEU A 534 -13.69 58.67 -28.02
N LYS A 535 -13.22 57.52 -28.53
CA LYS A 535 -13.24 56.26 -27.77
C LYS A 535 -12.27 56.28 -26.58
N ALA A 536 -11.06 56.80 -26.75
CA ALA A 536 -10.09 56.95 -25.66
C ALA A 536 -10.55 57.99 -24.61
N GLU A 537 -11.23 59.05 -25.02
CA GLU A 537 -11.80 60.06 -24.13
C GLU A 537 -13.02 59.54 -23.38
N ALA A 538 -13.89 58.77 -24.04
CA ALA A 538 -14.99 58.05 -23.39
C ALA A 538 -14.48 56.96 -22.42
N GLU A 539 -13.38 56.27 -22.74
CA GLU A 539 -12.76 55.29 -21.86
C GLU A 539 -12.05 55.97 -20.67
N ALA A 540 -11.39 57.11 -20.88
CA ALA A 540 -10.83 57.94 -19.81
C ALA A 540 -11.93 58.54 -18.90
N ALA A 541 -13.07 58.95 -19.47
CA ALA A 541 -14.24 59.40 -18.72
C ALA A 541 -14.86 58.26 -17.90
N ARG A 542 -14.95 57.04 -18.47
CA ARG A 542 -15.36 55.85 -17.70
C ARG A 542 -14.40 55.52 -16.58
N ARG A 543 -13.09 55.54 -16.81
CA ARG A 543 -12.09 55.29 -15.76
C ARG A 543 -12.15 56.33 -14.64
N LYS A 544 -12.35 57.62 -14.97
CA LYS A 544 -12.58 58.66 -13.95
C LYS A 544 -13.88 58.44 -13.18
N ALA A 545 -14.97 58.11 -13.86
CA ALA A 545 -16.24 57.78 -13.20
C ALA A 545 -16.12 56.52 -12.31
N GLU A 546 -15.30 55.54 -12.70
CA GLU A 546 -15.01 54.33 -11.92
C GLU A 546 -14.08 54.62 -10.73
N GLU A 547 -13.10 55.51 -10.88
CA GLU A 547 -12.26 56.01 -9.77
C GLU A 547 -13.08 56.86 -8.77
N GLU A 548 -13.98 57.72 -9.24
CA GLU A 548 -14.89 58.49 -8.40
C GLU A 548 -15.93 57.58 -7.72
N ALA A 549 -16.47 56.58 -8.42
CA ALA A 549 -17.34 55.57 -7.84
C ALA A 549 -16.61 54.71 -6.79
N ARG A 550 -15.34 54.35 -7.03
CA ARG A 550 -14.48 53.68 -6.03
C ARG A 550 -14.24 54.55 -4.82
N ARG A 551 -13.89 55.83 -4.99
CA ARG A 551 -13.70 56.76 -3.87
C ARG A 551 -14.99 56.94 -3.06
N LEU A 552 -16.13 57.09 -3.72
CA LEU A 552 -17.44 57.14 -3.05
C LEU A 552 -17.81 55.82 -2.36
N ALA A 553 -17.35 54.67 -2.88
CA ALA A 553 -17.54 53.37 -2.24
C ALA A 553 -16.61 53.19 -1.02
N GLU A 554 -15.35 53.62 -1.10
CA GLU A 554 -14.38 53.61 0.01
C GLU A 554 -14.81 54.58 1.12
N GLU A 555 -15.26 55.78 0.77
CA GLU A 555 -15.79 56.77 1.72
C GLU A 555 -17.08 56.28 2.40
N LYS A 556 -17.98 55.62 1.65
CA LYS A 556 -19.16 54.95 2.22
C LYS A 556 -18.81 53.74 3.08
N ALA A 557 -17.82 52.93 2.70
CA ALA A 557 -17.37 51.80 3.50
C ALA A 557 -16.78 52.27 4.84
N LEU A 558 -15.95 53.32 4.82
CA LEU A 558 -15.43 53.96 6.03
C LEU A 558 -16.55 54.57 6.88
N ALA A 559 -17.54 55.22 6.26
CA ALA A 559 -18.71 55.75 6.98
C ALA A 559 -19.57 54.62 7.59
N GLU A 560 -19.74 53.49 6.90
CA GLU A 560 -20.44 52.31 7.43
C GLU A 560 -19.66 51.61 8.55
N GLU A 561 -18.32 51.53 8.48
CA GLU A 561 -17.50 51.02 9.58
C GLU A 561 -17.56 51.94 10.80
N GLN A 562 -17.48 53.27 10.60
CA GLN A 562 -17.66 54.22 11.70
C GLN A 562 -19.07 54.18 12.29
N ALA A 563 -20.11 54.03 11.45
CA ALA A 563 -21.48 53.85 11.92
C ALA A 563 -21.67 52.53 12.68
N LYS A 564 -21.05 51.43 12.25
CA LYS A 564 -21.05 50.14 12.98
C LYS A 564 -20.31 50.26 14.30
N ALA A 565 -19.13 50.88 14.33
CA ALA A 565 -18.36 51.10 15.56
C ALA A 565 -19.13 51.99 16.55
N TRP A 566 -19.82 53.02 16.06
CA TRP A 566 -20.66 53.89 16.89
C TRP A 566 -21.93 53.19 17.38
N ALA A 567 -22.61 52.42 16.53
CA ALA A 567 -23.76 51.61 16.92
C ALA A 567 -23.40 50.49 17.91
N GLU A 568 -22.21 49.88 17.79
CA GLU A 568 -21.72 48.90 18.75
C GLU A 568 -21.34 49.58 20.08
N ALA A 569 -20.74 50.76 20.05
CA ALA A 569 -20.49 51.57 21.24
C ALA A 569 -21.80 52.02 21.92
N GLU A 570 -22.82 52.39 21.14
CA GLU A 570 -24.15 52.75 21.64
C GLU A 570 -24.89 51.53 22.22
N GLN A 571 -24.81 50.35 21.58
CA GLN A 571 -25.35 49.12 22.15
C GLN A 571 -24.63 48.74 23.45
N ARG A 572 -23.30 48.85 23.51
CA ARG A 572 -22.53 48.65 24.75
C ARG A 572 -22.95 49.64 25.83
N ALA A 573 -23.16 50.92 25.48
CA ALA A 573 -23.66 51.94 26.40
C ALA A 573 -25.11 51.67 26.86
N GLN A 574 -26.00 51.20 25.99
CA GLN A 574 -27.37 50.81 26.35
C GLN A 574 -27.38 49.56 27.24
N VAL A 575 -26.51 48.56 26.99
CA VAL A 575 -26.34 47.40 27.86
C VAL A 575 -25.78 47.83 29.22
N GLN A 576 -24.78 48.70 29.26
CA GLN A 576 -24.23 49.28 30.49
C GLN A 576 -25.32 50.03 31.29
N ALA A 577 -26.06 50.92 30.62
CA ALA A 577 -27.16 51.68 31.23
C ALA A 577 -28.30 50.78 31.69
N ARG A 578 -28.54 49.64 31.04
CA ARG A 578 -29.54 48.65 31.46
C ARG A 578 -29.07 47.87 32.70
N ILE A 579 -27.79 47.52 32.77
CA ILE A 579 -27.17 46.92 33.97
C ILE A 579 -27.21 47.91 35.14
N GLU A 580 -26.88 49.19 34.90
CA GLU A 580 -26.93 50.25 35.90
C GLU A 580 -28.38 50.57 36.32
N ALA A 581 -29.35 50.54 35.40
CA ALA A 581 -30.77 50.68 35.70
C ALA A 581 -31.31 49.49 36.52
N ASP A 582 -30.92 48.25 36.20
CA ASP A 582 -31.29 47.07 36.99
C ASP A 582 -30.63 47.09 38.38
N GLN A 583 -29.37 47.53 38.50
CA GLN A 583 -28.71 47.74 39.79
C GLN A 583 -29.36 48.88 40.59
N ALA A 584 -29.73 49.99 39.94
CA ALA A 584 -30.46 51.08 40.55
C ALA A 584 -31.88 50.66 40.98
N ALA A 585 -32.56 49.81 40.21
CA ALA A 585 -33.84 49.22 40.57
C ALA A 585 -33.72 48.23 41.74
N GLN A 586 -32.64 47.43 41.80
CA GLN A 586 -32.33 46.57 42.95
C GLN A 586 -32.01 47.40 44.20
N LEU A 587 -31.26 48.51 44.06
CA LEU A 587 -30.97 49.42 45.17
C LEU A 587 -32.20 50.22 45.60
N ALA A 588 -33.09 50.61 44.68
CA ALA A 588 -34.35 51.29 44.97
C ALA A 588 -35.36 50.35 45.65
N THR A 589 -35.44 49.09 45.24
CA THR A 589 -36.26 48.07 45.92
C THR A 589 -35.69 47.70 47.28
N LEU A 590 -34.36 47.60 47.44
CA LEU A 590 -33.71 47.50 48.76
C LEU A 590 -33.92 48.74 49.64
N ALA A 591 -33.99 49.94 49.05
CA ALA A 591 -34.29 51.18 49.77
C ALA A 591 -35.76 51.27 50.18
N GLN A 592 -36.72 50.88 49.33
CA GLN A 592 -38.14 50.78 49.69
C GLN A 592 -38.39 49.68 50.75
N ALA A 593 -37.67 48.56 50.67
CA ALA A 593 -37.68 47.52 51.70
C ALA A 593 -37.08 48.01 53.04
N LYS A 594 -36.08 48.90 53.02
CA LYS A 594 -35.56 49.58 54.23
C LYS A 594 -36.48 50.67 54.76
N ALA A 595 -37.23 51.35 53.90
CA ALA A 595 -38.12 52.45 54.29
C ALA A 595 -39.43 51.98 54.97
N THR A 596 -39.78 50.69 54.88
CA THR A 596 -41.08 50.17 55.34
C THR A 596 -41.08 49.44 56.70
N GLN A 597 -39.97 49.44 57.47
CA GLN A 597 -39.98 48.94 58.85
C GLN A 597 -39.49 49.95 59.89
N LYS A 598 -40.43 50.81 60.31
CA LYS A 598 -40.31 51.60 61.53
C LYS A 598 -41.11 50.94 62.67
N SER A 599 -40.39 50.63 63.76
CA SER A 599 -40.85 50.51 65.16
C SER A 599 -41.76 49.35 65.66
N ALA A 600 -41.37 48.85 66.84
CA ALA A 600 -42.19 48.26 67.92
C ALA A 600 -42.40 46.71 67.92
N PRO A 601 -42.73 46.05 69.07
CA PRO A 601 -41.66 45.36 69.82
C PRO A 601 -41.94 43.91 70.30
N ARG A 602 -40.85 43.17 70.60
CA ARG A 602 -40.71 41.97 71.46
C ARG A 602 -41.80 40.85 71.38
N ALA A 603 -41.41 39.71 70.80
CA ALA A 603 -41.90 38.38 71.18
C ALA A 603 -40.77 37.30 71.11
N ARG A 604 -41.01 36.14 71.74
CA ARG A 604 -40.03 35.09 72.13
C ARG A 604 -39.13 34.48 71.02
N ARG A 605 -37.96 33.99 71.44
CA ARG A 605 -36.88 33.35 70.64
C ARG A 605 -37.29 32.03 69.95
N GLN A 606 -36.70 31.78 68.77
CA GLN A 606 -36.37 30.44 68.22
C GLN A 606 -34.96 30.47 67.59
N PRO A 607 -34.23 29.33 67.47
CA PRO A 607 -32.83 29.31 67.03
C PRO A 607 -32.65 29.41 65.51
N LEU A 608 -31.57 30.07 65.06
CA LEU A 608 -31.22 30.16 63.62
C LEU A 608 -30.50 28.89 63.11
N PRO A 609 -30.78 28.44 61.86
CA PRO A 609 -30.17 27.25 61.28
C PRO A 609 -28.82 27.55 60.62
N TRP A 610 -27.71 27.26 61.31
CA TRP A 610 -26.34 27.41 60.78
C TRP A 610 -26.09 26.70 59.44
N GLY A 611 -26.78 25.58 59.17
CA GLY A 611 -26.58 24.76 57.97
C GLY A 611 -26.73 25.50 56.64
N ARG A 612 -27.63 26.51 56.54
CA ARG A 612 -27.84 27.25 55.27
C ARG A 612 -26.74 28.25 54.94
N ILE A 613 -26.03 28.76 55.96
CA ILE A 613 -24.93 29.71 55.75
C ILE A 613 -23.67 28.94 55.33
N VAL A 614 -23.42 27.78 55.97
CA VAL A 614 -22.34 26.87 55.59
C VAL A 614 -22.53 26.34 54.16
N SER A 615 -23.76 25.96 53.75
CA SER A 615 -24.01 25.44 52.39
C SER A 615 -23.78 26.47 51.28
N ILE A 616 -24.10 27.75 51.50
CA ILE A 616 -23.90 28.80 50.47
C ILE A 616 -22.40 29.11 50.31
N LEU A 617 -21.66 29.22 51.42
CA LEU A 617 -20.21 29.40 51.38
C LEU A 617 -19.49 28.17 50.78
N PHE A 618 -19.98 26.96 51.05
CA PHE A 618 -19.46 25.74 50.43
C PHE A 618 -19.67 25.73 48.91
N VAL A 619 -20.85 26.08 48.41
CA VAL A 619 -21.12 26.14 46.96
C VAL A 619 -20.34 27.26 46.26
N LEU A 620 -20.18 28.43 46.90
CA LEU A 620 -19.37 29.52 46.34
C LEU A 620 -17.87 29.15 46.33
N SER A 621 -17.38 28.51 47.38
CA SER A 621 -16.02 27.96 47.44
C SER A 621 -15.81 26.85 46.41
N LEU A 622 -16.83 26.03 46.13
CA LEU A 622 -16.78 24.98 45.12
C LEU A 622 -16.72 25.58 43.71
N LEU A 623 -17.52 26.61 43.41
CA LEU A 623 -17.48 27.34 42.14
C LEU A 623 -16.13 28.05 41.92
N VAL A 624 -15.58 28.69 42.96
CA VAL A 624 -14.25 29.31 42.90
C VAL A 624 -13.15 28.24 42.73
N ALA A 625 -13.25 27.09 43.40
CA ALA A 625 -12.34 25.96 43.21
C ALA A 625 -12.47 25.26 41.85
N ILE A 626 -13.63 25.36 41.18
CA ILE A 626 -13.86 24.87 39.81
C ILE A 626 -13.36 25.87 38.76
N ALA A 627 -13.35 27.17 39.08
CA ALA A 627 -12.89 28.23 38.16
C ALA A 627 -11.37 28.47 38.20
N LEU A 628 -10.74 28.39 39.38
CA LEU A 628 -9.28 28.60 39.54
C LEU A 628 -8.36 27.71 38.66
N PRO A 629 -8.68 26.44 38.33
CA PRO A 629 -7.77 25.57 37.59
C PRO A 629 -7.53 25.96 36.13
N TYR A 630 -8.32 26.88 35.55
CA TYR A 630 -8.34 27.09 34.10
C TYR A 630 -7.20 27.95 33.53
N VAL A 631 -6.48 28.74 34.36
CA VAL A 631 -5.31 29.52 33.92
C VAL A 631 -4.28 29.65 35.07
N TYR A 632 -3.52 28.58 35.35
CA TYR A 632 -2.30 28.72 36.15
C TYR A 632 -1.10 28.98 35.22
N PRO A 633 -0.32 30.08 35.39
CA PRO A 633 0.84 30.36 34.56
C PRO A 633 1.99 29.40 34.91
N MET A 634 2.06 28.26 34.20
CA MET A 634 3.02 27.17 34.45
C MET A 634 4.47 27.48 34.00
N GLN A 635 4.80 28.76 33.75
CA GLN A 635 6.08 29.19 33.17
C GLN A 635 7.29 28.84 34.05
N GLU A 636 7.15 28.93 35.38
CA GLU A 636 8.21 28.56 36.34
C GLU A 636 8.55 27.05 36.33
N PHE A 637 7.62 26.20 35.87
CA PHE A 637 7.81 24.75 35.80
C PHE A 637 8.52 24.31 34.50
N ILE A 638 8.75 25.21 33.54
CA ILE A 638 9.42 24.87 32.28
C ILE A 638 10.88 24.48 32.52
N ALA A 639 11.67 25.34 33.17
CA ALA A 639 13.12 25.11 33.35
C ALA A 639 13.48 23.79 34.10
N PRO A 640 12.75 23.36 35.17
CA PRO A 640 12.96 22.05 35.78
C PRO A 640 12.66 20.86 34.86
N ILE A 641 11.71 21.01 33.93
CA ILE A 641 11.35 19.97 32.95
C ILE A 641 12.40 19.91 31.84
N GLU A 642 12.83 21.07 31.30
CA GLU A 642 13.92 21.17 30.33
C GLU A 642 15.20 20.51 30.84
N GLN A 643 15.58 20.75 32.11
CA GLN A 643 16.76 20.13 32.72
C GLN A 643 16.65 18.59 32.80
N ARG A 644 15.48 18.05 33.16
CA ARG A 644 15.27 16.59 33.24
C ARG A 644 15.29 15.93 31.87
N LEU A 645 14.55 16.49 30.91
CA LEU A 645 14.55 16.00 29.52
C LEU A 645 15.96 16.08 28.92
N SER A 646 16.69 17.16 29.17
CA SER A 646 18.07 17.31 28.69
C SER A 646 19.03 16.29 29.29
N ALA A 647 18.86 15.95 30.57
CA ALA A 647 19.67 14.93 31.24
C ALA A 647 19.38 13.50 30.73
N GLN A 648 18.11 13.20 30.41
CA GLN A 648 17.71 11.90 29.86
C GLN A 648 18.15 11.72 28.41
N LEU A 649 17.89 12.71 27.56
CA LEU A 649 18.20 12.68 26.13
C LEU A 649 19.69 12.94 25.82
N LYS A 650 20.45 13.42 26.81
CA LYS A 650 21.85 13.88 26.67
C LYS A 650 22.04 14.98 25.61
N GLN A 651 20.96 15.69 25.28
CA GLN A 651 20.90 16.81 24.34
C GLN A 651 20.14 17.97 25.00
N PRO A 652 20.46 19.24 24.69
CA PRO A 652 19.69 20.36 25.24
C PRO A 652 18.27 20.37 24.68
N VAL A 653 17.28 20.55 25.55
CA VAL A 653 15.86 20.70 25.23
C VAL A 653 15.40 22.09 25.66
N LYS A 654 14.64 22.77 24.79
CA LYS A 654 13.92 24.00 25.11
C LYS A 654 12.42 23.84 24.83
N ILE A 655 11.58 24.50 25.61
CA ILE A 655 10.11 24.50 25.51
C ILE A 655 9.63 25.95 25.52
N GLY A 656 8.93 26.39 24.47
CA GLY A 656 8.47 27.79 24.36
C GLY A 656 7.31 28.14 25.29
N SER A 657 6.33 27.26 25.45
CA SER A 657 5.18 27.47 26.34
C SER A 657 4.62 26.16 26.89
N MET A 658 3.97 26.24 28.06
CA MET A 658 3.34 25.11 28.72
C MET A 658 1.98 25.52 29.31
N SER A 659 0.96 24.71 29.07
CA SER A 659 -0.36 24.83 29.70
C SER A 659 -0.79 23.49 30.31
N ALA A 660 -1.68 23.52 31.30
CA ALA A 660 -2.22 22.32 31.93
C ALA A 660 -3.73 22.44 32.07
N ALA A 661 -4.46 21.35 31.83
CA ALA A 661 -5.88 21.24 32.16
C ALA A 661 -6.08 20.07 33.12
N THR A 662 -6.94 20.25 34.12
CA THR A 662 -7.13 19.31 35.23
C THR A 662 -8.18 18.23 34.96
N PHE A 663 -9.08 18.42 33.98
CA PHE A 663 -10.13 17.46 33.68
C PHE A 663 -10.53 17.45 32.18
N PRO A 664 -10.23 16.38 31.42
CA PRO A 664 -9.29 15.31 31.76
C PRO A 664 -7.86 15.86 31.97
N PRO A 665 -7.03 15.22 32.80
CA PRO A 665 -5.70 15.71 33.13
C PRO A 665 -4.75 15.62 31.92
N LYS A 666 -4.41 16.79 31.37
CA LYS A 666 -3.46 16.93 30.25
C LYS A 666 -2.46 18.06 30.50
N LEU A 667 -1.24 17.89 30.00
CA LEU A 667 -0.21 18.91 29.91
C LEU A 667 0.12 19.14 28.44
N GLU A 668 0.05 20.39 27.99
CA GLU A 668 0.36 20.78 26.61
C GLU A 668 1.64 21.61 26.60
N LEU A 669 2.61 21.19 25.80
CA LEU A 669 3.87 21.87 25.55
C LEU A 669 3.86 22.36 24.10
N SER A 670 4.43 23.53 23.84
CA SER A 670 4.49 24.09 22.47
C SER A 670 5.87 24.66 22.17
N ASN A 671 6.25 24.62 20.89
CA ASN A 671 7.56 25.06 20.39
C ASN A 671 8.71 24.37 21.15
N ILE A 672 8.80 23.05 21.02
CA ILE A 672 9.89 22.27 21.62
C ILE A 672 11.02 22.15 20.60
N THR A 673 12.26 22.42 21.02
CA THR A 673 13.45 22.20 20.18
C THR A 673 14.47 21.34 20.92
N LEU A 674 15.03 20.34 20.24
CA LEU A 674 16.06 19.45 20.75
C LEU A 674 17.36 19.58 19.94
N GLY A 675 18.49 19.34 20.59
CA GLY A 675 19.82 19.39 19.97
C GLY A 675 20.44 20.78 19.99
N LYS A 676 21.76 20.86 19.80
CA LYS A 676 22.51 22.13 19.95
C LYS A 676 22.19 23.13 18.84
N VAL A 677 21.71 22.64 17.70
CA VAL A 677 21.38 23.43 16.50
C VAL A 677 19.88 23.38 16.17
N GLN A 678 19.02 22.93 17.10
CA GLN A 678 17.59 22.66 16.86
C GLN A 678 17.35 21.58 15.79
N GLU A 679 18.12 20.49 15.90
CA GLU A 679 18.15 19.33 14.97
C GLU A 679 16.81 18.59 14.90
N VAL A 680 16.03 18.66 15.99
CA VAL A 680 14.61 18.25 16.00
C VAL A 680 13.77 19.38 16.55
N LYS A 681 12.66 19.70 15.87
CA LYS A 681 11.64 20.64 16.32
C LYS A 681 10.32 19.92 16.40
N VAL A 682 9.52 20.22 17.43
CA VAL A 682 8.16 19.69 17.61
C VAL A 682 7.24 20.87 17.88
N GLY A 683 6.23 21.05 17.03
CA GLY A 683 5.27 22.15 17.16
C GLY A 683 4.47 22.08 18.46
N SER A 684 3.91 20.90 18.78
CA SER A 684 3.21 20.66 20.05
C SER A 684 3.41 19.24 20.61
N ALA A 685 3.32 19.12 21.93
CA ALA A 685 3.28 17.84 22.64
C ALA A 685 2.16 17.86 23.68
N VAL A 686 1.22 16.92 23.60
CA VAL A 686 0.10 16.76 24.55
C VAL A 686 0.29 15.49 25.36
N LEU A 687 0.62 15.62 26.65
CA LEU A 687 0.77 14.52 27.59
C LEU A 687 -0.55 14.31 28.35
N LYS A 688 -1.20 13.17 28.15
CA LYS A 688 -2.45 12.75 28.81
C LYS A 688 -2.08 11.77 29.92
N PHE A 689 -2.34 12.15 31.16
CA PHE A 689 -1.99 11.36 32.34
C PHE A 689 -3.11 10.38 32.71
N ASP A 690 -2.75 9.21 33.24
CA ASP A 690 -3.73 8.29 33.81
C ASP A 690 -4.28 8.89 35.13
N PRO A 691 -5.59 9.23 35.21
CA PRO A 691 -6.17 9.90 36.37
C PRO A 691 -5.98 9.15 37.70
N LEU A 692 -5.84 7.83 37.65
CA LEU A 692 -5.64 6.98 38.82
C LEU A 692 -4.22 7.10 39.40
N THR A 693 -3.24 7.50 38.57
CA THR A 693 -1.81 7.51 38.93
C THR A 693 -1.26 8.89 39.26
N LEU A 694 -2.04 9.96 39.04
CA LEU A 694 -1.63 11.33 39.39
C LEU A 694 -1.33 11.52 40.88
N PHE A 695 -2.02 10.75 41.73
CA PHE A 695 -1.87 10.76 43.18
C PHE A 695 -0.88 9.70 43.70
N SER A 696 -0.31 8.86 42.84
CA SER A 696 0.76 7.93 43.19
C SER A 696 2.16 8.56 43.02
N GLU A 697 3.15 7.90 43.60
CA GLU A 697 4.56 8.30 43.54
C GLU A 697 5.07 8.30 42.09
N VAL A 698 4.71 7.26 41.33
CA VAL A 698 4.85 7.17 39.86
C VAL A 698 3.60 7.76 39.19
N LYS A 699 3.78 8.65 38.22
CA LYS A 699 2.71 9.33 37.48
C LYS A 699 2.74 8.89 36.02
N VAL A 700 1.86 7.96 35.65
CA VAL A 700 1.87 7.33 34.34
C VAL A 700 1.28 8.28 33.29
N ILE A 701 2.01 8.47 32.20
CA ILE A 701 1.51 9.13 31.00
C ILE A 701 0.91 8.04 30.11
N ASP A 702 -0.41 7.95 30.08
CA ASP A 702 -1.10 6.93 29.28
C ASP A 702 -0.89 7.17 27.77
N ARG A 703 -0.87 8.45 27.37
CA ARG A 703 -0.56 8.84 26.00
C ARG A 703 0.16 10.18 25.91
N ALA A 704 1.27 10.20 25.20
CA ALA A 704 1.90 11.42 24.69
C ALA A 704 1.56 11.57 23.19
N GLU A 705 1.09 12.72 22.74
CA GLU A 705 0.80 13.01 21.32
C GLU A 705 1.73 14.15 20.87
N LEU A 706 2.65 13.86 19.94
CA LEU A 706 3.60 14.82 19.36
C LEU A 706 3.15 15.19 17.94
N GLN A 707 3.12 16.49 17.62
CA GLN A 707 2.68 17.02 16.33
C GLN A 707 3.70 17.97 15.70
N ASP A 708 3.70 18.03 14.37
CA ASP A 708 4.57 18.89 13.55
C ASP A 708 6.05 18.69 13.91
N ILE A 709 6.51 17.45 13.74
CA ILE A 709 7.86 17.00 14.09
C ILE A 709 8.76 17.18 12.86
N SER A 710 9.74 18.09 12.90
CA SER A 710 10.75 18.22 11.85
C SER A 710 12.10 17.71 12.32
N ILE A 711 12.71 16.77 11.58
CA ILE A 711 14.00 16.15 11.87
C ILE A 711 14.98 16.50 10.75
N ASP A 712 16.18 16.96 11.08
CA ASP A 712 17.29 17.12 10.12
C ASP A 712 17.86 15.75 9.72
N GLY A 713 17.78 15.42 8.42
CA GLY A 713 18.22 14.15 7.87
C GLY A 713 19.73 13.90 7.99
N THR A 714 20.55 14.95 8.13
CA THR A 714 22.01 14.80 8.32
C THR A 714 22.38 14.25 9.70
N GLN A 715 21.47 14.33 10.68
CA GLN A 715 21.68 13.89 12.06
C GLN A 715 20.89 12.63 12.42
N LEU A 716 20.29 11.93 11.45
CA LEU A 716 19.38 10.80 11.71
C LEU A 716 20.00 9.72 12.62
N ASP A 717 21.29 9.42 12.47
CA ASP A 717 22.02 8.46 13.32
C ASP A 717 22.09 8.87 14.79
N SER A 718 22.37 10.15 15.08
CA SER A 718 22.46 10.65 16.46
C SER A 718 21.08 10.67 17.13
N GLN A 719 20.03 10.93 16.34
CA GLN A 719 18.65 10.93 16.78
C GLN A 719 18.13 9.50 17.02
N ILE A 720 18.42 8.52 16.16
CA ILE A 720 18.12 7.09 16.37
C ILE A 720 18.88 6.53 17.59
N ALA A 721 20.12 6.97 17.82
CA ALA A 721 20.85 6.62 19.04
C ALA A 721 20.21 7.23 20.30
N SER A 722 19.66 8.44 20.23
CA SER A 722 18.95 9.09 21.34
C SER A 722 17.62 8.41 21.68
N LEU A 723 16.92 7.84 20.69
CA LEU A 723 15.70 7.04 20.90
C LEU A 723 15.97 5.83 21.80
N LYS A 724 17.16 5.21 21.75
CA LYS A 724 17.52 4.13 22.71
C LYS A 724 17.61 4.61 24.17
N MET A 725 17.70 5.92 24.44
CA MET A 725 17.90 6.50 25.78
C MET A 725 16.62 7.05 26.43
N LEU A 726 15.55 7.24 25.65
CA LEU A 726 14.26 7.78 26.14
C LEU A 726 13.60 6.90 27.22
N GLY A 727 13.93 5.60 27.25
CA GLY A 727 13.26 4.62 28.08
C GLY A 727 13.69 4.49 29.53
N GLY A 728 14.26 5.54 30.12
CA GLY A 728 14.85 5.51 31.47
C GLY A 728 13.98 6.06 32.60
N ASP A 729 12.86 6.75 32.32
CA ASP A 729 12.11 7.46 33.37
C ASP A 729 11.17 6.54 34.17
N ARG A 730 11.50 6.35 35.45
CA ARG A 730 10.69 5.58 36.40
C ARG A 730 9.62 6.39 37.12
N MET A 731 9.68 7.72 37.07
CA MET A 731 8.73 8.62 37.75
C MET A 731 7.59 9.03 36.81
N TYR A 732 7.88 9.16 35.51
CA TYR A 732 6.91 9.51 34.46
C TYR A 732 6.93 8.53 33.27
N PRO A 733 6.63 7.22 33.47
CA PRO A 733 6.62 6.26 32.38
C PRO A 733 5.51 6.62 31.37
N VAL A 734 5.90 6.75 30.10
CA VAL A 734 4.98 6.90 28.96
C VAL A 734 4.62 5.51 28.46
N ARG A 735 3.33 5.18 28.33
CA ARG A 735 2.89 3.89 27.74
C ARG A 735 2.85 3.93 26.21
N ARG A 736 2.33 5.02 25.65
CA ARG A 736 2.12 5.18 24.21
C ARG A 736 2.47 6.59 23.76
N LEU A 737 3.24 6.67 22.69
CA LEU A 737 3.65 7.90 22.03
C LEU A 737 3.05 7.91 20.63
N SER A 738 2.11 8.81 20.35
CA SER A 738 1.60 9.05 19.01
C SER A 738 2.41 10.16 18.36
N LEU A 739 2.79 9.96 17.10
CA LEU A 739 3.62 10.86 16.31
C LEU A 739 2.80 11.28 15.08
N GLN A 740 2.64 12.58 14.86
CA GLN A 740 1.88 13.12 13.73
C GLN A 740 2.73 14.12 12.96
N LYS A 741 2.57 14.11 11.63
CA LYS A 741 3.31 14.98 10.69
C LYS A 741 4.83 15.01 10.92
N ILE A 742 5.46 13.83 10.97
CA ILE A 742 6.91 13.70 10.97
C ILE A 742 7.44 14.05 9.57
N ARG A 743 8.22 15.12 9.47
CA ARG A 743 8.92 15.54 8.26
C ARG A 743 10.42 15.39 8.44
N ILE A 744 11.04 14.55 7.63
CA ILE A 744 12.51 14.45 7.56
C ILE A 744 12.96 15.44 6.49
N ILE A 745 13.72 16.46 6.91
CA ILE A 745 14.27 17.49 6.03
C ILE A 745 15.60 16.97 5.50
N SER A 746 15.68 16.75 4.18
CA SER A 746 16.90 16.36 3.46
C SER A 746 17.05 17.26 2.24
N ASP A 747 18.23 17.83 2.05
CA ASP A 747 18.52 18.75 0.93
C ASP A 747 18.53 18.03 -0.44
N GLU A 748 18.64 16.69 -0.44
CA GLU A 748 18.87 15.90 -1.66
C GLU A 748 17.66 15.04 -2.09
N ILE A 749 16.72 14.71 -1.18
CA ILE A 749 15.59 13.79 -1.46
C ILE A 749 14.32 14.23 -0.71
N ALA A 750 13.21 14.40 -1.43
CA ALA A 750 11.90 14.61 -0.82
C ALA A 750 11.36 13.29 -0.21
N LEU A 751 11.31 13.23 1.13
CA LEU A 751 10.77 12.08 1.86
C LEU A 751 9.29 12.31 2.22
N PRO A 752 8.46 11.24 2.25
CA PRO A 752 7.05 11.36 2.63
C PRO A 752 6.90 11.81 4.08
N VAL A 753 5.79 12.50 4.37
CA VAL A 753 5.41 12.83 5.75
C VAL A 753 4.89 11.56 6.42
N LEU A 754 5.41 11.24 7.59
CA LEU A 754 5.07 10.03 8.34
C LEU A 754 4.25 10.35 9.59
N GLU A 755 3.33 9.46 9.94
CA GLU A 755 2.55 9.46 11.16
C GLU A 755 2.63 8.07 11.81
N GLY A 756 2.29 7.93 13.09
CA GLY A 756 2.29 6.60 13.70
C GLY A 756 2.23 6.58 15.22
N ILE A 757 2.58 5.41 15.74
CA ILE A 757 2.54 5.09 17.17
C ILE A 757 3.81 4.32 17.56
N ALA A 758 4.49 4.85 18.57
CA ALA A 758 5.50 4.13 19.33
C ALA A 758 4.90 3.64 20.65
N GLU A 759 4.94 2.33 20.87
CA GLU A 759 4.57 1.68 22.13
C GLU A 759 5.82 1.51 22.99
N ILE A 760 5.64 1.65 24.29
CA ILE A 760 6.70 1.65 25.30
C ILE A 760 6.32 0.65 26.39
N ASP A 761 7.27 -0.20 26.79
CA ASP A 761 7.09 -1.21 27.82
C ASP A 761 7.09 -0.63 29.25
N ASP A 762 6.69 -1.45 30.21
CA ASP A 762 6.64 -1.13 31.63
C ASP A 762 8.03 -0.95 32.29
N LYS A 763 9.12 -1.13 31.54
CA LYS A 763 10.49 -0.74 31.94
C LYS A 763 10.93 0.58 31.31
N GLY A 764 10.08 1.19 30.49
CA GLY A 764 10.31 2.41 29.72
C GLY A 764 10.91 2.17 28.33
N SER A 765 11.35 0.97 27.99
CA SER A 765 11.97 0.71 26.67
C SER A 765 10.90 0.67 25.58
N PHE A 766 11.20 1.22 24.39
CA PHE A 766 10.32 1.01 23.24
C PHE A 766 10.06 -0.48 23.00
N SER A 767 8.82 -0.86 22.71
CA SER A 767 8.43 -2.24 22.39
C SER A 767 8.13 -2.41 20.90
N ARG A 768 7.57 -1.38 20.26
CA ARG A 768 7.33 -1.30 18.82
C ARG A 768 7.17 0.15 18.38
N VAL A 769 7.67 0.52 17.21
CA VAL A 769 7.38 1.80 16.55
C VAL A 769 6.82 1.50 15.18
N ALA A 770 5.54 1.78 14.98
CA ALA A 770 4.85 1.61 13.69
C ALA A 770 4.56 3.00 13.12
N LEU A 771 5.16 3.31 11.97
CA LEU A 771 4.97 4.53 11.19
C LEU A 771 4.33 4.20 9.85
N HIS A 772 3.53 5.11 9.32
CA HIS A 772 2.97 5.05 7.98
C HIS A 772 2.95 6.45 7.34
N SER A 773 2.93 6.52 6.02
CA SER A 773 2.65 7.76 5.30
C SER A 773 1.17 8.17 5.45
N GLU A 774 0.87 9.45 5.26
CA GLU A 774 -0.50 10.00 5.24
C GLU A 774 -1.39 9.28 4.21
N ASP A 775 -0.82 8.89 3.07
CA ASP A 775 -1.47 8.12 2.00
C ASP A 775 -1.48 6.60 2.22
N ASN A 776 -0.94 6.11 3.34
CA ASN A 776 -0.71 4.70 3.66
C ASN A 776 0.12 3.89 2.63
N LYS A 777 0.81 4.56 1.70
CA LYS A 777 1.63 3.89 0.67
C LYS A 777 3.02 3.49 1.12
N TYR A 778 3.49 4.06 2.24
CA TYR A 778 4.72 3.67 2.93
C TYR A 778 4.36 3.28 4.36
N GLY A 779 4.94 2.19 4.85
CA GLY A 779 4.83 1.73 6.23
C GLY A 779 6.19 1.24 6.74
N ILE A 780 6.54 1.61 7.97
CA ILE A 780 7.80 1.25 8.63
C ILE A 780 7.44 0.70 10.02
N ASP A 781 7.90 -0.52 10.32
CA ASP A 781 7.75 -1.17 11.62
C ASP A 781 9.13 -1.41 12.23
N LEU A 782 9.33 -0.99 13.48
CA LEU A 782 10.59 -1.12 14.20
C LEU A 782 10.34 -1.80 15.55
N GLN A 783 10.97 -2.96 15.78
CA GLN A 783 10.85 -3.73 17.01
C GLN A 783 12.24 -4.03 17.58
N PRO A 784 12.57 -3.63 18.82
CA PRO A 784 13.91 -3.82 19.37
C PRO A 784 14.15 -5.28 19.77
N GLN A 785 15.31 -5.81 19.39
CA GLN A 785 15.76 -7.16 19.70
C GLN A 785 17.27 -7.16 20.00
N GLU A 786 17.64 -7.55 21.23
CA GLU A 786 19.04 -7.78 21.66
C GLU A 786 20.03 -6.65 21.26
N GLY A 787 19.59 -5.40 21.35
CA GLY A 787 20.42 -4.20 21.09
C GLY A 787 20.35 -3.67 19.65
N ARG A 788 19.80 -4.44 18.71
CA ARG A 788 19.47 -4.03 17.34
C ARG A 788 17.95 -3.83 17.18
N TRP A 789 17.51 -3.29 16.06
CA TRP A 789 16.09 -3.13 15.73
C TRP A 789 15.73 -4.05 14.57
N GLN A 790 14.75 -4.94 14.73
CA GLN A 790 14.07 -5.52 13.58
C GLN A 790 13.35 -4.39 12.85
N LEU A 791 13.51 -4.33 11.53
CA LEU A 791 12.92 -3.37 10.62
C LEU A 791 12.01 -4.12 9.64
N GLY A 792 10.73 -3.80 9.65
CA GLY A 792 9.81 -4.06 8.55
C GLY A 792 9.62 -2.79 7.72
N VAL A 793 9.67 -2.89 6.40
CA VAL A 793 9.30 -1.80 5.48
C VAL A 793 8.28 -2.35 4.50
N THR A 794 7.20 -1.61 4.27
CA THR A 794 6.13 -1.97 3.35
C THR A 794 5.84 -0.80 2.43
N LEU A 795 5.78 -1.03 1.12
CA LEU A 795 5.36 -0.05 0.13
C LEU A 795 4.24 -0.63 -0.73
N LYS A 796 3.29 0.21 -1.15
CA LYS A 796 2.14 -0.18 -1.98
C LYS A 796 1.84 0.86 -3.04
N GLU A 797 1.67 0.40 -4.28
CA GLU A 797 1.29 1.22 -5.45
C GLU A 797 2.06 2.56 -5.53
N THR A 798 3.39 2.49 -5.32
CA THR A 798 4.26 3.67 -5.25
C THR A 798 5.70 3.35 -5.65
N SER A 799 6.47 4.39 -5.98
CA SER A 799 7.92 4.29 -6.19
C SER A 799 8.70 4.58 -4.90
N LEU A 800 9.97 4.17 -4.85
CA LEU A 800 10.89 4.66 -3.83
C LEU A 800 11.36 6.07 -4.21
N PRO A 801 11.51 7.02 -3.26
CA PRO A 801 12.04 8.36 -3.55
C PRO A 801 13.44 8.36 -4.21
N LEU A 802 14.23 7.31 -3.93
CA LEU A 802 15.55 7.05 -4.56
C LEU A 802 15.48 6.43 -5.95
N LEU A 803 14.35 5.82 -6.32
CA LEU A 803 14.15 5.08 -7.58
C LEU A 803 12.76 5.44 -8.16
N PRO A 804 12.53 6.71 -8.55
CA PRO A 804 11.20 7.19 -8.94
C PRO A 804 10.65 6.51 -10.20
N GLU A 805 11.52 5.95 -11.06
CA GLU A 805 11.15 5.23 -12.28
C GLU A 805 10.59 3.83 -12.02
N ILE A 806 10.83 3.25 -10.83
CA ILE A 806 10.40 1.89 -10.48
C ILE A 806 9.19 1.98 -9.56
N VAL A 807 8.01 1.65 -10.10
CA VAL A 807 6.76 1.56 -9.33
C VAL A 807 6.59 0.14 -8.79
N PHE A 808 6.42 0.02 -7.48
CA PHE A 808 6.15 -1.22 -6.77
C PHE A 808 4.65 -1.38 -6.56
N SER A 809 4.10 -2.53 -6.98
CA SER A 809 2.70 -2.88 -6.69
C SER A 809 2.55 -3.20 -5.20
N ASP A 810 3.43 -4.06 -4.69
CA ASP A 810 3.67 -4.29 -3.27
C ASP A 810 5.19 -4.54 -3.10
N LEU A 811 5.77 -4.09 -2.00
CA LEU A 811 7.14 -4.36 -1.61
C LEU A 811 7.17 -4.53 -0.08
N SER A 812 7.53 -5.72 0.37
CA SER A 812 7.70 -6.08 1.78
C SER A 812 9.17 -6.43 2.04
N VAL A 813 9.82 -5.66 2.91
CA VAL A 813 11.21 -5.85 3.31
C VAL A 813 11.29 -6.10 4.80
N LYS A 814 12.09 -7.10 5.22
CA LYS A 814 12.42 -7.37 6.61
C LYS A 814 13.93 -7.35 6.80
N GLY A 815 14.39 -6.77 7.89
CA GLY A 815 15.82 -6.65 8.17
C GLY A 815 16.14 -6.30 9.61
N GLU A 816 17.41 -6.01 9.85
CA GLU A 816 17.97 -5.61 11.14
C GLU A 816 18.73 -4.29 10.96
N LEU A 817 18.34 -3.26 11.72
CA LEU A 817 18.95 -1.93 11.78
C LEU A 817 19.82 -1.82 13.04
N GLY A 818 21.08 -1.41 12.88
CA GLY A 818 22.01 -1.15 13.98
C GLY A 818 23.36 -0.62 13.50
N ASP A 819 24.03 0.17 14.35
CA ASP A 819 25.44 0.55 14.22
C ASP A 819 25.88 1.12 12.84
N GLY A 820 25.00 1.91 12.21
CA GLY A 820 25.24 2.53 10.91
C GLY A 820 25.13 1.57 9.71
N GLU A 821 24.41 0.47 9.89
CA GLU A 821 24.00 -0.45 8.82
C GLU A 821 22.53 -0.94 8.97
N VAL A 822 21.91 -1.26 7.84
CA VAL A 822 20.72 -2.13 7.76
C VAL A 822 21.10 -3.39 7.00
N ASN A 823 20.74 -4.55 7.55
CA ASN A 823 20.78 -5.83 6.86
C ASN A 823 19.35 -6.29 6.56
N PHE A 824 18.89 -6.10 5.32
CA PHE A 824 17.62 -6.60 4.79
C PHE A 824 17.75 -8.10 4.48
N SER A 825 17.32 -8.94 5.41
CA SER A 825 17.40 -10.40 5.34
C SER A 825 16.42 -11.01 4.34
N GLU A 826 15.27 -10.37 4.13
CA GLU A 826 14.21 -10.83 3.23
C GLU A 826 13.60 -9.61 2.53
N MET A 827 13.57 -9.63 1.21
CA MET A 827 12.88 -8.67 0.37
C MET A 827 11.98 -9.44 -0.59
N ASP A 828 10.71 -9.06 -0.64
CA ASP A 828 9.71 -9.57 -1.58
C ASP A 828 9.05 -8.37 -2.25
N ALA A 829 9.09 -8.29 -3.58
CA ALA A 829 8.59 -7.16 -4.34
C ALA A 829 7.87 -7.58 -5.62
N HIS A 830 6.67 -7.05 -5.83
CA HIS A 830 5.92 -7.21 -7.07
C HIS A 830 6.17 -6.00 -7.97
N ILE A 831 6.94 -6.19 -9.03
CA ILE A 831 7.31 -5.17 -10.04
C ILE A 831 7.29 -5.76 -11.44
N PHE A 832 6.98 -4.95 -12.46
CA PHE A 832 7.01 -5.36 -13.88
C PHE A 832 6.24 -6.66 -14.19
N ASN A 833 5.10 -6.88 -13.52
CA ASN A 833 4.27 -8.10 -13.53
C ASN A 833 4.96 -9.39 -13.01
N GLY A 834 6.17 -9.30 -12.45
CA GLY A 834 6.89 -10.42 -11.84
C GLY A 834 7.12 -10.26 -10.33
N ILE A 835 7.87 -11.21 -9.76
CA ILE A 835 8.24 -11.27 -8.33
C ILE A 835 9.76 -11.15 -8.20
N LEU A 836 10.23 -10.17 -7.44
CA LEU A 836 11.63 -9.96 -7.08
C LEU A 836 11.82 -10.39 -5.63
N LEU A 837 12.57 -11.47 -5.43
CA LEU A 837 13.00 -11.92 -4.11
C LEU A 837 14.45 -11.50 -3.87
N GLY A 838 14.85 -11.25 -2.64
CA GLY A 838 16.24 -10.89 -2.39
C GLY A 838 16.64 -10.64 -0.95
N SER A 839 17.89 -10.22 -0.80
CA SER A 839 18.49 -9.72 0.44
C SER A 839 19.48 -8.61 0.10
N ALA A 840 19.60 -7.62 0.97
CA ALA A 840 20.46 -6.46 0.74
C ALA A 840 21.07 -5.96 2.05
N LYS A 841 22.26 -5.38 1.99
CA LYS A 841 22.94 -4.75 3.10
C LYS A 841 23.34 -3.33 2.71
N LEU A 842 22.88 -2.39 3.51
CA LEU A 842 23.12 -0.95 3.38
C LEU A 842 24.01 -0.51 4.54
N LYS A 843 25.12 0.16 4.24
CA LYS A 843 26.04 0.80 5.19
C LYS A 843 26.14 2.28 4.86
N TRP A 844 26.25 3.12 5.90
CA TRP A 844 26.50 4.56 5.74
C TRP A 844 27.57 5.12 6.68
N SER A 845 28.00 4.36 7.69
CA SER A 845 28.97 4.79 8.71
C SER A 845 30.36 5.22 8.20
N LYS A 846 30.71 4.91 6.96
CA LYS A 846 31.96 5.35 6.28
C LYS A 846 31.72 5.68 4.79
N GLY A 847 30.60 6.33 4.50
CA GLY A 847 30.09 6.50 3.13
C GLY A 847 29.04 5.43 2.80
N TRP A 848 28.25 5.70 1.77
CA TRP A 848 27.10 4.90 1.39
C TRP A 848 27.53 3.69 0.55
N GLN A 849 27.22 2.49 1.05
CA GLN A 849 27.50 1.22 0.39
C GLN A 849 26.25 0.35 0.44
N LEU A 850 25.70 0.00 -0.71
CA LEU A 850 24.53 -0.87 -0.84
C LEU A 850 24.92 -2.08 -1.67
N GLN A 851 24.82 -3.28 -1.11
CA GLN A 851 25.14 -4.53 -1.78
C GLN A 851 24.03 -5.56 -1.54
N GLY A 852 23.75 -6.45 -2.49
CA GLY A 852 22.70 -7.44 -2.31
C GLY A 852 22.66 -8.53 -3.36
N ARG A 853 21.70 -9.43 -3.19
CA ARG A 853 21.33 -10.47 -4.17
C ARG A 853 19.85 -10.42 -4.45
N LEU A 854 19.51 -10.60 -5.72
CA LEU A 854 18.16 -10.60 -6.26
C LEU A 854 17.90 -11.88 -7.05
N GLU A 855 16.67 -12.36 -7.00
CA GLU A 855 16.12 -13.41 -7.83
C GLU A 855 14.82 -12.88 -8.45
N ALA A 856 14.77 -12.78 -9.78
CA ALA A 856 13.63 -12.30 -10.55
C ALA A 856 12.87 -13.48 -11.16
N LYS A 857 11.54 -13.48 -11.02
CA LYS A 857 10.65 -14.56 -11.50
C LYS A 857 9.46 -13.98 -12.28
N LEU A 858 9.23 -14.50 -13.49
CA LEU A 858 8.14 -14.09 -14.39
C LEU A 858 8.12 -12.59 -14.72
N PHE A 859 9.29 -11.99 -14.95
CA PHE A 859 9.39 -10.57 -15.33
C PHE A 859 9.02 -10.36 -16.80
N GLU A 860 8.19 -9.36 -17.10
CA GLU A 860 7.88 -8.99 -18.48
C GLU A 860 9.00 -8.09 -19.06
N VAL A 861 9.88 -8.65 -19.90
CA VAL A 861 11.07 -7.95 -20.42
C VAL A 861 10.72 -6.62 -21.08
N LYS A 862 9.60 -6.58 -21.81
CA LYS A 862 9.09 -5.39 -22.50
C LYS A 862 8.78 -4.22 -21.56
N LYS A 863 8.34 -4.49 -20.33
CA LYS A 863 8.03 -3.46 -19.32
C LYS A 863 9.28 -2.98 -18.59
N MET A 864 10.21 -3.89 -18.30
CA MET A 864 11.46 -3.56 -17.62
C MET A 864 12.46 -2.86 -18.56
N PHE A 865 12.48 -3.25 -19.84
CA PHE A 865 13.48 -2.85 -20.83
C PHE A 865 12.84 -2.51 -22.20
N PRO A 866 11.91 -1.54 -22.27
CA PRO A 866 11.14 -1.26 -23.49
C PRO A 866 12.00 -0.94 -24.72
N ASN A 867 13.17 -0.33 -24.51
CA ASN A 867 14.06 0.08 -25.59
C ASN A 867 14.98 -1.03 -26.12
N TYR A 868 15.06 -2.20 -25.46
CA TYR A 868 15.97 -3.29 -25.86
C TYR A 868 15.44 -4.15 -27.01
N GLY A 869 14.18 -3.96 -27.43
CA GLY A 869 13.56 -4.72 -28.53
C GLY A 869 13.34 -6.21 -28.24
N VAL A 870 13.51 -6.66 -27.00
CA VAL A 870 13.29 -8.06 -26.58
C VAL A 870 11.99 -8.17 -25.80
N GLU A 871 11.16 -9.14 -26.17
CA GLU A 871 9.92 -9.50 -25.49
C GLU A 871 10.00 -10.95 -24.97
N GLY A 872 9.31 -11.26 -23.88
CA GLY A 872 9.25 -12.60 -23.27
C GLY A 872 9.19 -12.57 -21.74
N GLU A 873 9.14 -13.76 -21.13
CA GLU A 873 9.13 -13.96 -19.67
C GLU A 873 10.54 -14.19 -19.14
N MET A 874 11.06 -13.29 -18.32
CA MET A 874 12.39 -13.39 -17.74
C MET A 874 12.39 -14.03 -16.35
N TYR A 875 13.38 -14.90 -16.18
CA TYR A 875 13.87 -15.40 -14.91
C TYR A 875 15.34 -15.01 -14.78
N GLY A 876 15.83 -14.75 -13.58
CA GLY A 876 17.25 -14.47 -13.38
C GLY A 876 17.65 -14.39 -11.92
N GLU A 877 18.94 -14.48 -11.67
CA GLU A 877 19.53 -14.25 -10.35
C GLU A 877 20.79 -13.40 -10.50
N GLY A 878 21.05 -12.52 -9.55
CA GLY A 878 22.23 -11.65 -9.63
C GLY A 878 22.60 -11.01 -8.31
N SER A 879 23.85 -10.54 -8.24
CA SER A 879 24.35 -9.69 -7.18
C SER A 879 24.57 -8.28 -7.69
N PHE A 880 24.22 -7.30 -6.86
CA PHE A 880 24.45 -5.89 -7.14
C PHE A 880 25.31 -5.26 -6.04
N SER A 881 26.10 -4.26 -6.41
CA SER A 881 26.79 -3.38 -5.47
C SER A 881 26.85 -1.96 -6.00
N PHE A 882 26.61 -1.02 -5.10
CA PHE A 882 26.59 0.42 -5.32
C PHE A 882 27.41 1.07 -4.20
N GLY A 883 28.18 2.12 -4.50
CA GLY A 883 29.05 2.77 -3.54
C GLY A 883 29.30 4.24 -3.88
N SER A 884 29.20 5.11 -2.88
CA SER A 884 29.33 6.57 -3.04
C SER A 884 29.65 7.26 -1.70
N GLU A 885 30.10 8.52 -1.75
CA GLU A 885 30.24 9.35 -0.54
C GLU A 885 28.89 9.94 -0.09
N LYS A 886 27.97 10.18 -1.04
CA LYS A 886 26.64 10.79 -0.83
C LYS A 886 25.51 9.88 -1.27
N LEU A 887 24.40 9.88 -0.54
CA LEU A 887 23.23 9.06 -0.86
C LEU A 887 22.67 9.36 -2.26
N SER A 888 22.65 10.62 -2.69
CA SER A 888 22.19 11.03 -4.02
C SER A 888 23.05 10.46 -5.17
N GLN A 889 24.29 10.08 -4.90
CA GLN A 889 25.27 9.59 -5.88
C GLN A 889 25.42 8.06 -5.86
N LEU A 890 24.58 7.36 -5.08
CA LEU A 890 24.68 5.90 -4.95
C LEU A 890 24.48 5.17 -6.29
N GLY A 891 23.74 5.78 -7.23
CA GLY A 891 23.56 5.29 -8.59
C GLY A 891 24.74 5.51 -9.55
N ASP A 892 25.73 6.37 -9.22
CA ASP A 892 26.78 6.82 -10.14
C ASP A 892 27.83 5.74 -10.48
N SER A 893 27.84 4.62 -9.76
CA SER A 893 28.79 3.52 -9.98
C SER A 893 28.09 2.17 -9.80
N PRO A 894 27.18 1.81 -10.72
CA PRO A 894 26.46 0.56 -10.65
C PRO A 894 27.38 -0.60 -11.00
N ARG A 895 27.47 -1.59 -10.11
CA ARG A 895 27.99 -2.92 -10.42
C ARG A 895 26.88 -3.94 -10.27
N LEU A 896 26.57 -4.63 -11.36
CA LEU A 896 25.58 -5.70 -11.41
C LEU A 896 26.20 -6.89 -12.12
N ASP A 897 26.17 -8.05 -11.47
CA ASP A 897 26.52 -9.35 -12.06
C ASP A 897 25.30 -10.25 -11.95
N ALA A 898 24.66 -10.57 -13.08
CA ALA A 898 23.45 -11.39 -13.10
C ALA A 898 23.47 -12.44 -14.22
N SER A 899 22.77 -13.55 -13.99
CA SER A 899 22.36 -14.50 -15.01
C SER A 899 20.89 -14.33 -15.33
N PHE A 900 20.51 -14.54 -16.59
CA PHE A 900 19.13 -14.42 -17.04
C PHE A 900 18.74 -15.53 -18.01
N THR A 901 17.44 -15.82 -18.05
CA THR A 901 16.79 -16.71 -19.00
C THR A 901 15.44 -16.10 -19.35
N VAL A 902 15.30 -15.61 -20.59
CA VAL A 902 14.01 -15.18 -21.15
C VAL A 902 13.41 -16.34 -21.93
N LYS A 903 12.14 -16.65 -21.66
CA LYS A 903 11.42 -17.74 -22.32
C LYS A 903 10.33 -17.22 -23.25
N ARG A 904 10.08 -17.99 -24.32
CA ARG A 904 8.96 -17.81 -25.27
C ARG A 904 8.88 -16.37 -25.79
N GLY A 905 9.98 -15.91 -26.36
CA GLY A 905 10.21 -14.49 -26.65
C GLY A 905 10.49 -14.16 -28.10
N ILE A 906 10.64 -12.87 -28.36
CA ILE A 906 10.91 -12.30 -29.68
C ILE A 906 11.99 -11.23 -29.57
N VAL A 907 13.01 -11.29 -30.42
CA VAL A 907 13.90 -10.16 -30.69
C VAL A 907 13.34 -9.40 -31.90
N SER A 908 12.94 -8.15 -31.68
CA SER A 908 12.39 -7.25 -32.71
C SER A 908 13.49 -6.52 -33.47
N ALA A 909 13.15 -6.02 -34.67
CA ALA A 909 14.02 -5.34 -35.62
C ALA A 909 15.23 -6.17 -36.13
N VAL A 910 15.34 -7.44 -35.75
CA VAL A 910 16.45 -8.32 -36.13
C VAL A 910 15.90 -9.68 -36.58
N ASP A 911 16.13 -10.05 -37.84
CA ASP A 911 15.94 -11.43 -38.32
C ASP A 911 17.30 -12.13 -38.46
N MET A 912 17.64 -12.95 -37.47
CA MET A 912 18.88 -13.73 -37.46
C MET A 912 18.83 -14.91 -38.43
N VAL A 913 17.63 -15.47 -38.67
CA VAL A 913 17.46 -16.67 -39.51
C VAL A 913 17.64 -16.31 -40.98
N GLU A 914 16.97 -15.27 -41.44
CA GLU A 914 17.07 -14.81 -42.83
C GLU A 914 18.42 -14.15 -43.12
N THR A 915 18.97 -13.34 -42.19
CA THR A 915 20.30 -12.74 -42.36
C THR A 915 21.40 -13.81 -42.49
N ALA A 916 21.35 -14.88 -41.67
CA ALA A 916 22.27 -16.01 -41.78
C ALA A 916 22.02 -16.83 -43.06
N ARG A 917 20.76 -17.13 -43.39
CA ARG A 917 20.38 -17.90 -44.60
C ARG A 917 20.86 -17.24 -45.90
N LEU A 918 20.64 -15.94 -46.03
CA LEU A 918 21.05 -15.12 -47.19
C LEU A 918 22.52 -14.72 -47.16
N SER A 919 23.19 -14.88 -46.01
CA SER A 919 24.52 -14.30 -45.73
C SER A 919 24.56 -12.79 -46.05
N SER A 920 23.46 -12.08 -45.73
CA SER A 920 23.25 -10.68 -46.14
C SER A 920 24.26 -9.76 -45.47
N ARG A 921 24.98 -8.98 -46.28
CA ARG A 921 25.92 -7.95 -45.78
C ARG A 921 25.22 -6.65 -45.39
N GLU A 922 23.95 -6.51 -45.75
CA GLU A 922 23.08 -5.37 -45.45
C GLU A 922 22.02 -5.77 -44.43
N HIS A 923 21.49 -4.77 -43.71
CA HIS A 923 20.49 -4.97 -42.68
C HIS A 923 19.09 -5.18 -43.29
N LEU A 924 18.47 -6.30 -42.93
CA LEU A 924 17.09 -6.60 -43.29
C LEU A 924 16.12 -5.82 -42.39
N VAL A 925 15.39 -4.88 -42.99
CA VAL A 925 14.45 -3.99 -42.28
C VAL A 925 13.19 -4.76 -41.85
N GLY A 926 12.75 -4.56 -40.61
CA GLY A 926 11.48 -5.10 -40.10
C GLY A 926 11.53 -6.56 -39.59
N GLY A 927 12.72 -7.15 -39.50
CA GLY A 927 12.91 -8.54 -39.06
C GLY A 927 12.47 -8.85 -37.62
N ARG A 928 12.13 -10.11 -37.35
CA ARG A 928 11.83 -10.63 -36.01
C ARG A 928 12.40 -12.04 -35.81
N THR A 929 13.12 -12.26 -34.73
CA THR A 929 13.66 -13.58 -34.36
C THR A 929 12.90 -14.15 -33.16
N HIS A 930 12.11 -15.19 -33.38
CA HIS A 930 11.44 -15.94 -32.31
C HIS A 930 12.41 -16.91 -31.62
N PHE A 931 12.34 -17.00 -30.29
CA PHE A 931 13.15 -17.93 -29.49
C PHE A 931 12.32 -18.63 -28.40
N ASP A 932 12.68 -19.89 -28.13
CA ASP A 932 12.13 -20.69 -27.04
C ASP A 932 12.80 -20.32 -25.71
N ASP A 933 14.14 -20.25 -25.72
CA ASP A 933 14.97 -19.82 -24.59
C ASP A 933 16.08 -18.85 -25.09
N LEU A 934 16.23 -17.71 -24.41
CA LEU A 934 17.33 -16.75 -24.53
C LEU A 934 18.05 -16.69 -23.17
N ILE A 935 19.24 -17.27 -23.09
CA ILE A 935 20.01 -17.44 -21.85
C ILE A 935 21.28 -16.60 -21.94
N GLY A 936 21.72 -15.98 -20.86
CA GLY A 936 23.00 -15.28 -20.82
C GLY A 936 23.41 -14.81 -19.43
N THR A 937 24.56 -14.15 -19.38
CA THR A 937 25.00 -13.36 -18.22
C THR A 937 25.10 -11.90 -18.62
N VAL A 938 24.81 -11.01 -17.68
CA VAL A 938 24.92 -9.56 -17.84
C VAL A 938 25.81 -9.02 -16.72
N GLN A 939 26.79 -8.22 -17.11
CA GLN A 939 27.70 -7.53 -16.20
C GLN A 939 27.62 -6.04 -16.51
N VAL A 940 27.36 -5.20 -15.51
CA VAL A 940 27.38 -3.74 -15.65
C VAL A 940 28.61 -3.22 -14.93
N GLU A 941 29.49 -2.53 -15.67
CA GLU A 941 30.66 -1.85 -15.11
C GLU A 941 30.85 -0.51 -15.83
N ASN A 942 31.08 0.57 -15.08
CA ASN A 942 31.32 1.92 -15.63
C ASN A 942 30.25 2.38 -16.64
N HIS A 943 28.97 2.03 -16.39
CA HIS A 943 27.82 2.27 -17.28
C HIS A 943 27.84 1.52 -18.63
N ILE A 944 28.80 0.62 -18.87
CA ILE A 944 28.78 -0.30 -20.00
C ILE A 944 28.09 -1.59 -19.56
N THR A 945 27.09 -2.03 -20.33
CA THR A 945 26.36 -3.28 -20.06
C THR A 945 26.90 -4.37 -20.99
N HIS A 946 27.65 -5.30 -20.40
CA HIS A 946 28.27 -6.45 -21.06
C HIS A 946 27.36 -7.68 -20.98
N PHE A 947 26.70 -8.02 -22.08
CA PHE A 947 26.02 -9.30 -22.24
C PHE A 947 27.02 -10.35 -22.73
N ARG A 948 27.23 -11.38 -21.91
CA ARG A 948 28.19 -12.47 -22.13
C ARG A 948 27.46 -13.81 -22.19
N GLN A 949 28.11 -14.78 -22.83
CA GLN A 949 27.62 -16.17 -22.94
C GLN A 949 26.18 -16.28 -23.49
N ILE A 950 25.74 -15.31 -24.30
CA ILE A 950 24.37 -15.27 -24.83
C ILE A 950 24.15 -16.51 -25.67
N ARG A 951 23.04 -17.21 -25.44
CA ARG A 951 22.59 -18.36 -26.20
C ARG A 951 21.11 -18.17 -26.53
N ILE A 952 20.81 -18.11 -27.82
CA ILE A 952 19.45 -18.01 -28.35
C ILE A 952 19.12 -19.36 -28.97
N VAL A 953 18.09 -20.02 -28.43
CA VAL A 953 17.61 -21.31 -28.93
C VAL A 953 16.19 -21.13 -29.44
N SER A 954 15.97 -21.62 -30.65
CA SER A 954 14.68 -21.68 -31.32
C SER A 954 14.59 -23.01 -32.08
N GLY A 955 13.39 -23.49 -32.39
CA GLY A 955 13.17 -24.75 -33.12
C GLY A 955 14.11 -24.98 -34.33
N MET A 956 14.46 -23.93 -35.07
CA MET A 956 15.34 -23.96 -36.25
C MET A 956 16.73 -23.30 -36.08
N LEU A 957 16.96 -22.51 -35.02
CA LEU A 957 18.14 -21.65 -34.84
C LEU A 957 18.83 -21.91 -33.48
N SER A 958 20.15 -22.03 -33.50
CA SER A 958 21.02 -21.99 -32.32
C SER A 958 22.07 -20.91 -32.53
N ALA A 959 21.94 -19.78 -31.84
CA ALA A 959 22.92 -18.69 -31.91
C ALA A 959 23.64 -18.51 -30.57
N ARG A 960 24.96 -18.27 -30.60
CA ARG A 960 25.78 -17.96 -29.41
C ARG A 960 26.56 -16.67 -29.63
N GLY A 961 26.66 -15.80 -28.63
CA GLY A 961 27.31 -14.51 -28.85
C GLY A 961 27.58 -13.67 -27.60
N THR A 962 28.05 -12.46 -27.86
CA THR A 962 28.26 -11.38 -26.88
C THR A 962 27.75 -10.07 -27.45
N VAL A 963 27.17 -9.22 -26.61
CA VAL A 963 26.71 -7.88 -26.96
C VAL A 963 27.15 -6.92 -25.88
N ASP A 964 27.73 -5.79 -26.27
CA ASP A 964 28.06 -4.67 -25.41
C ASP A 964 27.14 -3.51 -25.75
N VAL A 965 26.49 -2.93 -24.73
CA VAL A 965 25.68 -1.71 -24.83
C VAL A 965 26.42 -0.60 -24.09
N TYR A 966 26.73 0.47 -24.82
CA TYR A 966 27.48 1.63 -24.33
C TYR A 966 26.53 2.71 -23.75
N PRO A 967 27.04 3.63 -22.90
CA PRO A 967 26.23 4.68 -22.27
C PRO A 967 25.54 5.64 -23.25
N ASP A 968 26.03 5.73 -24.49
CA ASP A 968 25.44 6.52 -25.58
C ASP A 968 24.36 5.75 -26.37
N ASN A 969 23.81 4.68 -25.78
CA ASN A 969 22.86 3.75 -26.37
C ASN A 969 23.34 3.06 -27.67
N ARG A 970 24.64 3.12 -28.00
CA ARG A 970 25.18 2.28 -29.07
C ARG A 970 25.29 0.84 -28.60
N LEU A 971 25.01 -0.09 -29.50
CA LEU A 971 25.23 -1.51 -29.31
C LEU A 971 26.27 -2.04 -30.30
N ALA A 972 27.07 -2.99 -29.85
CA ALA A 972 27.99 -3.76 -30.68
C ALA A 972 28.03 -5.21 -30.18
N GLY A 973 27.90 -6.18 -31.08
CA GLY A 973 27.92 -7.58 -30.69
C GLY A 973 28.22 -8.50 -31.86
N ASN A 974 28.65 -9.71 -31.53
CA ASN A 974 28.90 -10.77 -32.49
C ASN A 974 28.16 -12.02 -32.05
N PHE A 975 27.48 -12.66 -32.99
CA PHE A 975 26.82 -13.94 -32.82
C PHE A 975 27.38 -14.94 -33.83
N ASN A 976 27.42 -16.20 -33.44
CA ASN A 976 27.66 -17.34 -34.30
C ASN A 976 26.35 -18.14 -34.36
N ALA A 977 25.75 -18.21 -35.54
CA ALA A 977 24.42 -18.77 -35.78
C ALA A 977 24.48 -20.07 -36.60
N GLU A 978 23.92 -21.12 -36.03
CA GLU A 978 23.78 -22.46 -36.59
C GLU A 978 22.28 -22.70 -36.91
N ILE A 979 21.98 -23.18 -38.12
CA ILE A 979 20.61 -23.46 -38.57
C ILE A 979 20.48 -24.96 -38.84
N LYS A 980 19.54 -25.65 -38.18
CA LYS A 980 19.42 -27.13 -38.20
C LYS A 980 19.26 -27.79 -39.58
N MET A 981 19.00 -27.02 -40.65
CA MET A 981 18.83 -27.50 -42.01
C MET A 981 19.99 -27.15 -42.95
N ARG A 982 21.10 -26.58 -42.44
CA ARG A 982 22.26 -26.20 -43.24
C ARG A 982 23.53 -26.27 -42.39
N ASP A 983 24.45 -27.16 -42.76
CA ASP A 983 25.78 -27.19 -42.14
C ASP A 983 26.52 -25.87 -42.37
N GLY A 984 27.05 -25.31 -41.28
CA GLY A 984 27.86 -24.08 -41.29
C GLY A 984 27.55 -23.13 -40.15
N GLU A 985 28.60 -22.70 -39.46
CA GLU A 985 28.58 -21.60 -38.50
C GLU A 985 28.54 -20.25 -39.24
N ASN A 986 27.47 -19.47 -39.05
CA ASN A 986 27.30 -18.15 -39.67
C ASN A 986 27.63 -17.06 -38.66
N ILE A 987 28.75 -16.36 -38.87
CA ILE A 987 29.07 -15.16 -38.09
C ILE A 987 28.07 -14.05 -38.46
N LEU A 988 27.50 -13.41 -37.45
CA LEU A 988 26.59 -12.27 -37.56
C LEU A 988 27.14 -11.13 -36.67
N THR A 989 27.18 -9.91 -37.21
CA THR A 989 27.53 -8.72 -36.44
C THR A 989 26.27 -7.89 -36.19
N LEU A 990 25.99 -7.65 -34.91
CA LEU A 990 24.95 -6.77 -34.40
C LEU A 990 25.57 -5.39 -34.09
N TYR A 991 24.96 -4.31 -34.55
CA TYR A 991 25.47 -2.94 -34.41
C TYR A 991 24.34 -1.91 -34.49
N GLY A 992 24.54 -0.68 -34.03
CA GLY A 992 23.57 0.41 -34.19
C GLY A 992 23.24 1.12 -32.88
N ALA A 993 22.02 1.64 -32.78
CA ALA A 993 21.46 2.23 -31.56
C ALA A 993 20.46 1.26 -30.93
N LEU A 994 20.28 1.29 -29.61
CA LEU A 994 19.52 0.28 -28.85
C LEU A 994 18.08 0.07 -29.36
N GLY A 995 17.39 1.16 -29.71
CA GLY A 995 16.05 1.11 -30.32
C GLY A 995 16.00 0.84 -31.83
N GLU A 996 17.14 0.86 -32.52
CA GLU A 996 17.29 0.54 -33.95
C GLU A 996 18.47 -0.44 -34.18
N PRO A 997 18.40 -1.68 -33.66
CA PRO A 997 19.45 -2.66 -33.82
C PRO A 997 19.55 -3.12 -35.29
N LYS A 998 20.76 -3.11 -35.83
CA LYS A 998 21.08 -3.54 -37.20
C LYS A 998 21.92 -4.80 -37.14
N LEU A 999 21.61 -5.74 -38.03
CA LEU A 999 22.29 -7.03 -38.13
C LEU A 999 22.83 -7.18 -39.55
N ARG A 1000 24.01 -7.79 -39.69
CA ARG A 1000 24.57 -8.24 -40.97
C ARG A 1000 25.36 -9.52 -40.77
N ALA A 1001 25.53 -10.31 -41.82
CA ALA A 1001 26.50 -11.40 -41.86
C ALA A 1001 27.95 -10.86 -41.81
N GLY A 1002 28.80 -11.60 -41.11
CA GLY A 1002 30.25 -11.45 -41.12
C GLY A 1002 30.87 -11.89 -42.45
N ARG A 1003 32.20 -11.84 -42.52
CA ARG A 1003 32.98 -12.41 -43.63
C ARG A 1003 33.45 -13.82 -43.30
#